data_AF-A0A8B9MD11-F1
#
_entry.id   AF-A0A8B9MD11-F1
#
_cell.length_a   1.000
_cell.length_b   1.000
_cell.length_c   1.000
_cell.angle_alpha   90.00
_cell.angle_beta   90.00
_cell.angle_gamma   90.00
#
_symmetry.space_group_name_H-M   'P 1'
#
loop_
_entity.id
_entity.type
_entity.pdbx_description
1 polymer ?
#
loop_
_entity_poly.entity_id
_entity_poly.type
_entity_poly.pdbx_seq_one_letter_code
_entity_poly.pdbx_strand_id
1 'polypeptide(L)'
;WLPFSGHGLLDMVSDEKDARGYLQALASKMTEELEALRNSSLGARATDMPWKMRRFAKLDMSARLELQSALDAEIRAKQAIQDELNKVKASCISTECKLQESEKKNMELLTDIERLKKETEELRSEKGVKHQDSQNSFLAFLNAPTSALDQFEDSFSSSSSSLIDFMDDPKAHQFVVKSFNTPTKCNQCTSLMVGLIRQGCTCEVCGFSCHVTCADKAPAVCPIPPEQTKGPLGIDPQKGIGTAYEGHVRVPKPAGVKKGWQRALAVICDFKLFLYDVAEGKASQPSVIVSQVIDMRDEEFSVSSVLASDVIHANRKDIPCIFRVTASQLSASSNKCSILILADGENEKSKWVGVLNELHRILKKNKLKDRSVYVPKEAYDSTLPLIKTTQSAAIIDHERIALGNEEGLFVVHVTKDEIIRVGDNKKVHQIELIPNEQLIAVISGRNRHVRLFPMAALDGRETEFYKLAETKGCQSIVSGHVRHGALTCLCVAMKRQVLCYELNQSKTRHKKIKEIQVQGNVQWMSIFSDRLCVGYQSGFLKYPLHGEGSPYSLLHPDDHTLSFISQQPTDAICAVEISNKEYLLCFSSVGVYVDCQGRRSRQQELMWPATPSSCCYNAPYLSVYSENAIDIFDVNSMEWIQTIPLKKVRPLNTEGSLNLLGLETVRLIYFKNKMAEGDELVVPETSDNSRKQMVRNINNKRRYSFRVPEEERMQQRRSMLRDPEMRNKLISNPTNFNHIAHMGPGDGIQILKDLPMQRSPYQFPHHHSRLISSPSNFEHIYHMTVNSAEKFLSYDSINPAFSPPPRSVLGTPDFMTLRNLRPQESRTVFSGSVSIPSITKSRTEPGRSMSASSGLAARSSAQNGSALRREFSGGSYGAKRQPMASPSDGSLSSGGLDQGSDAPTRDYEREDSDSPRHSTASNSSNLSSPPSPVSPHKTKSLSLESSDHVSWDS
;
A
#
# COMPACT_ATOMS: atom_id res chain seq x y z
N TRP A 1 -37.45 -31.31 -63.73
CA TRP A 1 -38.02 -32.02 -62.57
C TRP A 1 -37.02 -32.00 -61.44
N LEU A 2 -37.26 -31.18 -60.42
CA LEU A 2 -36.59 -31.19 -59.11
C LEU A 2 -37.56 -30.54 -58.11
N PRO A 3 -38.01 -31.24 -57.04
CA PRO A 3 -39.02 -30.73 -56.11
C PRO A 3 -38.41 -30.11 -54.82
N PHE A 4 -39.31 -29.62 -53.97
CA PHE A 4 -39.16 -29.11 -52.59
C PHE A 4 -39.26 -27.59 -52.37
N SER A 5 -40.50 -27.10 -52.46
CA SER A 5 -40.99 -25.89 -51.81
C SER A 5 -42.25 -26.25 -51.02
N GLY A 6 -42.27 -26.04 -49.69
CA GLY A 6 -43.44 -26.40 -48.86
C GLY A 6 -43.31 -26.07 -47.37
N HIS A 7 -42.19 -26.44 -46.72
CA HIS A 7 -42.05 -26.30 -45.26
C HIS A 7 -42.19 -24.85 -44.75
N GLY A 8 -41.37 -23.92 -45.27
CA GLY A 8 -41.35 -22.53 -44.77
C GLY A 8 -42.65 -21.72 -44.98
N LEU A 9 -43.61 -22.21 -45.77
CA LEU A 9 -44.96 -21.63 -45.83
C LEU A 9 -45.89 -22.20 -44.75
N LEU A 10 -45.73 -23.47 -44.38
CA LEU A 10 -46.48 -24.09 -43.28
C LEU A 10 -46.04 -23.51 -41.93
N ASP A 11 -44.74 -23.35 -41.72
CA ASP A 11 -44.18 -22.80 -40.49
C ASP A 11 -44.66 -21.35 -40.28
N MET A 12 -44.59 -20.51 -41.32
CA MET A 12 -45.07 -19.11 -41.28
C MET A 12 -46.58 -18.99 -41.02
N VAL A 13 -47.40 -19.91 -41.56
CA VAL A 13 -48.84 -19.96 -41.30
C VAL A 13 -49.15 -20.51 -39.89
N SER A 14 -48.23 -21.28 -39.29
CA SER A 14 -48.32 -21.68 -37.88
C SER A 14 -48.02 -20.50 -36.96
N ASP A 15 -46.91 -19.79 -37.18
CA ASP A 15 -46.55 -18.59 -36.42
C ASP A 15 -47.64 -17.50 -36.51
N GLU A 16 -48.26 -17.32 -37.69
CA GLU A 16 -49.39 -16.39 -37.84
C GLU A 16 -50.62 -16.84 -37.06
N LYS A 17 -50.92 -18.15 -37.00
CA LYS A 17 -52.02 -18.70 -36.20
C LYS A 17 -51.79 -18.49 -34.71
N ASP A 18 -50.58 -18.76 -34.21
CA ASP A 18 -50.26 -18.61 -32.79
C ASP A 18 -50.24 -17.12 -32.39
N ALA A 19 -49.73 -16.23 -33.25
CA ALA A 19 -49.82 -14.79 -33.05
C ALA A 19 -51.28 -14.29 -33.02
N ARG A 20 -52.13 -14.75 -33.95
CA ARG A 20 -53.57 -14.45 -33.96
C ARG A 20 -54.27 -15.00 -32.70
N GLY A 21 -53.94 -16.22 -32.28
CA GLY A 21 -54.47 -16.83 -31.06
C GLY A 21 -54.09 -16.04 -29.80
N TYR A 22 -52.85 -15.60 -29.68
CA TYR A 22 -52.37 -14.78 -28.57
C TYR A 22 -53.05 -13.40 -28.54
N LEU A 23 -53.19 -12.75 -29.70
CA LEU A 23 -53.92 -11.48 -29.81
C LEU A 23 -55.41 -11.63 -29.49
N GLN A 24 -56.04 -12.74 -29.88
CA GLN A 24 -57.45 -12.99 -29.57
C GLN A 24 -57.66 -13.33 -28.09
N ALA A 25 -56.74 -14.05 -27.45
CA ALA A 25 -56.75 -14.24 -26.00
C ALA A 25 -56.58 -12.92 -25.24
N LEU A 26 -55.69 -12.03 -25.70
CA LEU A 26 -55.50 -10.69 -25.14
C LEU A 26 -56.76 -9.82 -25.32
N ALA A 27 -57.38 -9.86 -26.51
CA ALA A 27 -58.61 -9.13 -26.79
C ALA A 27 -59.80 -9.62 -25.95
N SER A 28 -59.96 -10.94 -25.80
CA SER A 28 -60.96 -11.53 -24.89
C SER A 28 -60.72 -11.06 -23.45
N LYS A 29 -59.48 -11.12 -22.95
CA LYS A 29 -59.17 -10.66 -21.59
C LYS A 29 -59.39 -9.15 -21.39
N MET A 30 -59.03 -8.31 -22.37
CA MET A 30 -59.34 -6.88 -22.32
C MET A 30 -60.85 -6.61 -22.36
N THR A 31 -61.62 -7.46 -23.05
CA THR A 31 -63.09 -7.39 -23.05
C THR A 31 -63.64 -7.80 -21.67
N GLU A 32 -63.10 -8.85 -21.07
CA GLU A 32 -63.45 -9.33 -19.72
C GLU A 32 -63.15 -8.26 -18.64
N GLU A 33 -62.00 -7.58 -18.72
CA GLU A 33 -61.65 -6.46 -17.84
C GLU A 33 -62.52 -5.21 -18.12
N LEU A 34 -62.90 -4.94 -19.38
CA LEU A 34 -63.84 -3.87 -19.73
C LEU A 34 -65.27 -4.17 -19.26
N GLU A 35 -65.73 -5.42 -19.32
CA GLU A 35 -67.04 -5.82 -18.80
C GLU A 35 -67.07 -5.86 -17.28
N ALA A 36 -65.97 -6.24 -16.62
CA ALA A 36 -65.81 -6.07 -15.17
C ALA A 36 -65.89 -4.58 -14.76
N LEU A 37 -65.21 -3.69 -15.49
CA LEU A 37 -65.32 -2.23 -15.29
C LEU A 37 -66.74 -1.72 -15.57
N ARG A 38 -67.40 -2.19 -16.64
CA ARG A 38 -68.77 -1.81 -17.00
C ARG A 38 -69.78 -2.27 -15.95
N ASN A 39 -69.64 -3.48 -15.43
CA ASN A 39 -70.47 -4.01 -14.35
C ASN A 39 -70.21 -3.28 -13.03
N SER A 40 -68.99 -2.77 -12.79
CA SER A 40 -68.72 -1.87 -11.66
C SER A 40 -69.40 -0.49 -11.80
N SER A 41 -69.79 -0.09 -13.02
CA SER A 41 -70.37 1.24 -13.32
C SER A 41 -71.91 1.29 -13.31
N LEU A 42 -72.59 0.13 -13.29
CA LEU A 42 -74.06 0.02 -13.33
C LEU A 42 -74.62 -0.58 -12.02
N GLY A 43 -74.15 -0.09 -10.87
CA GLY A 43 -74.43 -0.72 -9.57
C GLY A 43 -74.66 0.21 -8.37
N ALA A 44 -74.79 1.54 -8.54
CA ALA A 44 -75.05 2.46 -7.43
C ALA A 44 -75.94 3.65 -7.83
N ARG A 45 -77.06 3.84 -7.13
CA ARG A 45 -77.83 5.10 -7.17
C ARG A 45 -77.11 6.17 -6.34
N ALA A 46 -77.27 7.44 -6.72
CA ALA A 46 -76.59 8.56 -6.08
C ALA A 46 -77.17 8.94 -4.71
N THR A 47 -76.69 8.30 -3.65
CA THR A 47 -76.60 8.82 -2.27
C THR A 47 -75.49 8.06 -1.54
N ASP A 48 -74.74 8.76 -0.68
CA ASP A 48 -73.53 8.29 0.02
C ASP A 48 -72.34 7.90 -0.89
N MET A 49 -71.08 8.27 -0.61
CA MET A 49 -70.43 8.51 0.68
C MET A 49 -69.55 9.79 0.67
N PRO A 50 -69.97 10.92 1.28
CA PRO A 50 -69.19 12.15 1.32
C PRO A 50 -67.79 12.02 1.96
N TRP A 51 -67.60 11.06 2.86
CA TRP A 51 -66.32 10.83 3.53
C TRP A 51 -65.21 10.32 2.60
N LYS A 52 -65.54 9.60 1.51
CA LYS A 52 -64.53 9.13 0.55
C LYS A 52 -63.94 10.31 -0.23
N MET A 53 -64.79 11.20 -0.77
CA MET A 53 -64.32 12.45 -1.40
C MET A 53 -63.55 13.33 -0.41
N ARG A 54 -64.03 13.50 0.83
CA ARG A 54 -63.29 14.25 1.86
C ARG A 54 -61.92 13.62 2.20
N ARG A 55 -61.78 12.28 2.14
CA ARG A 55 -60.50 11.59 2.35
C ARG A 55 -59.55 11.80 1.16
N PHE A 56 -60.03 11.68 -0.08
CA PHE A 56 -59.21 11.97 -1.26
C PHE A 56 -58.79 13.44 -1.32
N ALA A 57 -59.71 14.39 -1.07
CA ALA A 57 -59.38 15.81 -1.02
C ALA A 57 -58.37 16.15 0.10
N LYS A 58 -58.44 15.48 1.26
CA LYS A 58 -57.41 15.63 2.32
C LYS A 58 -56.05 15.04 1.91
N LEU A 59 -56.02 13.93 1.16
CA LEU A 59 -54.77 13.34 0.67
C LEU A 59 -54.14 14.22 -0.43
N ASP A 60 -54.93 14.75 -1.36
CA ASP A 60 -54.48 15.70 -2.38
C ASP A 60 -53.97 17.01 -1.77
N MET A 61 -54.70 17.58 -0.81
CA MET A 61 -54.26 18.74 -0.03
C MET A 61 -52.96 18.45 0.75
N SER A 62 -52.82 17.26 1.34
CA SER A 62 -51.59 16.85 2.02
C SER A 62 -50.42 16.74 1.05
N ALA A 63 -50.61 16.08 -0.10
CA ALA A 63 -49.58 15.94 -1.12
C ALA A 63 -49.15 17.31 -1.68
N ARG A 64 -50.09 18.25 -1.88
CA ARG A 64 -49.77 19.63 -2.27
C ARG A 64 -48.95 20.38 -1.20
N LEU A 65 -49.26 20.21 0.08
CA LEU A 65 -48.51 20.84 1.18
C LEU A 65 -47.12 20.23 1.34
N GLU A 66 -46.97 18.93 1.11
CA GLU A 66 -45.70 18.22 1.11
C GLU A 66 -44.81 18.66 -0.07
N LEU A 67 -45.38 18.79 -1.27
CA LEU A 67 -44.71 19.36 -2.46
C LEU A 67 -44.30 20.82 -2.26
N GLN A 68 -45.16 21.64 -1.64
CA GLN A 68 -44.79 23.03 -1.29
C GLN A 68 -43.63 23.06 -0.30
N SER A 69 -43.68 22.24 0.76
CA SER A 69 -42.60 22.15 1.76
C SER A 69 -41.28 21.67 1.15
N ALA A 70 -41.34 20.75 0.17
CA ALA A 70 -40.17 20.29 -0.58
C ALA A 70 -39.61 21.39 -1.49
N LEU A 71 -40.46 22.11 -2.23
CA LEU A 71 -40.05 23.24 -3.06
C LEU A 71 -39.42 24.36 -2.22
N ASP A 72 -40.03 24.72 -1.09
CA ASP A 72 -39.49 25.73 -0.18
C ASP A 72 -38.15 25.29 0.44
N ALA A 73 -37.94 23.98 0.64
CA ALA A 73 -36.66 23.43 1.09
C ALA A 73 -35.59 23.47 -0.03
N GLU A 74 -35.96 23.16 -1.27
CA GLU A 74 -35.06 23.25 -2.42
C GLU A 74 -34.66 24.70 -2.72
N ILE A 75 -35.58 25.66 -2.59
CA ILE A 75 -35.31 27.10 -2.69
C ILE A 75 -34.30 27.52 -1.61
N ARG A 76 -34.51 27.13 -0.34
CA ARG A 76 -33.54 27.42 0.75
C ARG A 76 -32.16 26.80 0.48
N ALA A 77 -32.10 25.57 -0.06
CA ALA A 77 -30.84 24.92 -0.41
C ALA A 77 -30.12 25.64 -1.54
N LYS A 78 -30.84 26.05 -2.60
CA LYS A 78 -30.29 26.87 -3.71
C LYS A 78 -29.78 28.22 -3.22
N GLN A 79 -30.51 28.87 -2.29
CA GLN A 79 -30.08 30.13 -1.67
C GLN A 79 -28.74 29.95 -0.92
N ALA A 80 -28.63 28.94 -0.05
CA ALA A 80 -27.42 28.66 0.72
C ALA A 80 -26.20 28.32 -0.17
N ILE A 81 -26.41 27.56 -1.25
CA ILE A 81 -25.36 27.28 -2.25
C ILE A 81 -24.94 28.56 -2.98
N GLN A 82 -25.86 29.45 -3.30
CA GLN A 82 -25.57 30.73 -3.93
C GLN A 82 -24.79 31.68 -3.01
N ASP A 83 -25.07 31.68 -1.71
CA ASP A 83 -24.35 32.49 -0.72
C ASP A 83 -22.92 31.96 -0.48
N GLU A 84 -22.72 30.65 -0.33
CA GLU A 84 -21.37 30.07 -0.25
C GLU A 84 -20.59 30.25 -1.56
N LEU A 85 -21.23 30.19 -2.74
CA LEU A 85 -20.59 30.53 -4.02
C LEU A 85 -20.12 31.99 -4.07
N ASN A 86 -20.90 32.93 -3.54
CA ASN A 86 -20.53 34.35 -3.48
C ASN A 86 -19.37 34.59 -2.50
N LYS A 87 -19.37 33.90 -1.35
CA LYS A 87 -18.30 33.90 -0.35
C LYS A 87 -16.99 33.28 -0.87
N VAL A 88 -17.08 32.19 -1.64
CA VAL A 88 -15.92 31.59 -2.33
C VAL A 88 -15.35 32.52 -3.39
N LYS A 89 -16.19 33.21 -4.18
CA LYS A 89 -15.73 34.25 -5.13
C LYS A 89 -15.00 35.39 -4.42
N ALA A 90 -15.55 35.91 -3.32
CA ALA A 90 -14.90 36.96 -2.53
C ALA A 90 -13.55 36.51 -1.94
N SER A 91 -13.47 35.26 -1.47
CA SER A 91 -12.22 34.65 -1.00
C SER A 91 -11.18 34.54 -2.12
N CYS A 92 -11.60 34.08 -3.31
CA CYS A 92 -10.75 33.94 -4.49
C CYS A 92 -10.13 35.27 -4.93
N ILE A 93 -10.94 36.33 -5.02
CA ILE A 93 -10.47 37.70 -5.33
C ILE A 93 -9.47 38.19 -4.25
N SER A 94 -9.73 37.89 -2.96
CA SER A 94 -8.80 38.23 -1.87
C SER A 94 -7.47 37.48 -1.97
N THR A 95 -7.46 36.23 -2.44
CA THR A 95 -6.22 35.48 -2.69
C THR A 95 -5.48 35.96 -3.93
N GLU A 96 -6.19 36.35 -4.99
CA GLU A 96 -5.59 36.87 -6.23
C GLU A 96 -4.89 38.21 -5.99
N CYS A 97 -5.52 39.14 -5.25
CA CYS A 97 -4.88 40.41 -4.87
C CYS A 97 -3.61 40.18 -4.03
N LYS A 98 -3.62 39.19 -3.12
CA LYS A 98 -2.44 38.83 -2.29
C LYS A 98 -1.32 38.18 -3.11
N LEU A 99 -1.67 37.42 -4.16
CA LEU A 99 -0.70 36.87 -5.10
C LEU A 99 -0.01 38.00 -5.85
N GLN A 100 -0.76 38.92 -6.45
CA GLN A 100 -0.21 40.10 -7.16
C GLN A 100 0.67 40.98 -6.25
N GLU A 101 0.27 41.20 -5.00
CA GLU A 101 1.09 41.93 -4.01
C GLU A 101 2.40 41.19 -3.69
N SER A 102 2.36 39.85 -3.62
CA SER A 102 3.55 39.02 -3.39
C SER A 102 4.45 38.93 -4.63
N GLU A 103 3.90 38.91 -5.84
CA GLU A 103 4.63 38.94 -7.11
C GLU A 103 5.37 40.28 -7.27
N LYS A 104 4.70 41.39 -6.97
CA LYS A 104 5.33 42.72 -6.94
C LYS A 104 6.52 42.77 -5.97
N LYS A 105 6.35 42.29 -4.74
CA LYS A 105 7.43 42.21 -3.74
C LYS A 105 8.59 41.30 -4.18
N ASN A 106 8.29 40.23 -4.91
CA ASN A 106 9.32 39.35 -5.46
C ASN A 106 10.12 40.06 -6.58
N MET A 107 9.45 40.83 -7.44
CA MET A 107 10.14 41.68 -8.44
C MET A 107 11.01 42.76 -7.78
N GLU A 108 10.52 43.41 -6.72
CA GLU A 108 11.30 44.39 -5.93
C GLU A 108 12.57 43.73 -5.34
N LEU A 109 12.43 42.57 -4.69
CA LEU A 109 13.56 41.80 -4.16
C LEU A 109 14.55 41.33 -5.23
N LEU A 110 14.08 40.96 -6.44
CA LEU A 110 14.95 40.62 -7.56
C LEU A 110 15.77 41.83 -8.03
N THR A 111 15.17 43.04 -8.05
CA THR A 111 15.93 44.27 -8.35
C THR A 111 16.91 44.67 -7.25
N ASP A 112 16.58 44.42 -5.98
CA ASP A 112 17.51 44.61 -4.86
C ASP A 112 18.70 43.64 -4.94
N ILE A 113 18.46 42.36 -5.26
CA ILE A 113 19.51 41.35 -5.47
C ILE A 113 20.44 41.77 -6.61
N GLU A 114 19.91 42.26 -7.74
CA GLU A 114 20.75 42.68 -8.87
C GLU A 114 21.56 43.94 -8.55
N ARG A 115 20.99 44.89 -7.78
CA ARG A 115 21.74 46.04 -7.25
C ARG A 115 22.87 45.60 -6.32
N LEU A 116 22.60 44.73 -5.35
CA LEU A 116 23.59 44.23 -4.39
C LEU A 116 24.71 43.42 -5.05
N LYS A 117 24.42 42.66 -6.12
CA LYS A 117 25.46 42.05 -6.97
C LYS A 117 26.36 43.10 -7.61
N LYS A 118 25.79 44.16 -8.18
CA LYS A 118 26.53 45.24 -8.84
C LYS A 118 27.41 45.99 -7.85
N GLU A 119 26.88 46.36 -6.67
CA GLU A 119 27.64 46.93 -5.56
C GLU A 119 28.79 46.00 -5.11
N THR A 120 28.55 44.68 -5.06
CA THR A 120 29.59 43.68 -4.73
C THR A 120 30.68 43.57 -5.80
N GLU A 121 30.33 43.67 -7.08
CA GLU A 121 31.30 43.63 -8.18
C GLU A 121 32.10 44.95 -8.28
N GLU A 122 31.47 46.08 -7.98
CA GLU A 122 32.14 47.39 -7.87
C GLU A 122 33.14 47.39 -6.69
N LEU A 123 32.74 46.90 -5.51
CA LEU A 123 33.64 46.71 -4.36
C LEU A 123 34.76 45.69 -4.62
N ARG A 124 34.55 44.71 -5.53
CA ARG A 124 35.60 43.81 -6.01
C ARG A 124 36.57 44.54 -6.95
N SER A 125 36.06 45.42 -7.81
CA SER A 125 36.86 46.20 -8.76
C SER A 125 37.74 47.26 -8.06
N GLU A 126 37.22 47.94 -7.04
CA GLU A 126 37.97 48.95 -6.26
C GLU A 126 39.13 48.34 -5.46
N LYS A 127 39.03 47.08 -5.04
CA LYS A 127 40.10 46.37 -4.30
C LYS A 127 41.18 45.77 -5.20
N GLY A 128 41.59 46.51 -6.23
CA GLY A 128 42.67 46.18 -7.16
C GLY A 128 44.09 46.24 -6.58
N VAL A 129 44.36 45.56 -5.46
CA VAL A 129 45.72 45.41 -4.89
C VAL A 129 46.23 43.99 -5.12
N LYS A 130 47.42 43.89 -5.72
CA LYS A 130 48.02 42.62 -6.13
C LYS A 130 48.40 41.74 -4.93
N HIS A 131 48.09 40.47 -5.00
CA HIS A 131 48.85 39.42 -4.29
C HIS A 131 49.12 38.25 -5.23
N GLN A 132 50.30 37.64 -5.08
CA GLN A 132 50.77 36.55 -5.93
C GLN A 132 50.18 35.20 -5.53
N ASP A 133 50.26 34.24 -6.45
CA ASP A 133 49.85 32.86 -6.23
C ASP A 133 50.57 32.20 -5.05
N SER A 134 49.78 31.73 -4.08
CA SER A 134 50.18 30.60 -3.24
C SER A 134 48.96 29.71 -3.03
N GLN A 135 49.04 28.47 -3.51
CA GLN A 135 47.99 27.48 -3.33
C GLN A 135 47.87 27.11 -1.84
N ASN A 136 46.67 27.27 -1.27
CA ASN A 136 46.30 26.51 -0.08
C ASN A 136 44.79 26.30 -0.02
N SER A 137 44.36 25.06 -0.29
CA SER A 137 42.98 24.63 -0.12
C SER A 137 42.66 24.48 1.36
N PHE A 138 41.50 24.97 1.79
CA PHE A 138 41.00 24.87 3.17
C PHE A 138 40.65 23.42 3.61
N LEU A 139 40.95 22.42 2.77
CA LEU A 139 40.61 21.01 2.96
C LEU A 139 41.82 20.13 3.37
N ALA A 140 42.70 20.67 4.22
CA ALA A 140 43.93 20.00 4.67
C ALA A 140 44.05 19.81 6.21
N PHE A 141 43.00 20.12 6.98
CA PHE A 141 43.06 20.12 8.46
C PHE A 141 42.38 18.92 9.16
N LEU A 142 41.79 17.97 8.40
CA LEU A 142 40.94 16.90 8.97
C LEU A 142 41.40 15.47 8.63
N ASN A 143 42.70 15.23 8.37
CA ASN A 143 43.24 13.89 8.09
C ASN A 143 44.71 13.69 8.48
N ALA A 144 45.01 13.53 9.79
CA ALA A 144 46.08 12.67 10.32
C ALA A 144 46.11 12.74 11.88
N PRO A 145 46.44 11.65 12.60
CA PRO A 145 46.59 11.65 14.05
C PRO A 145 48.04 11.86 14.51
N THR A 146 48.23 12.37 15.72
CA THR A 146 49.54 12.34 16.42
C THR A 146 49.37 12.01 17.90
N SER A 147 49.85 10.83 18.28
CA SER A 147 50.19 10.47 19.65
C SER A 147 51.60 10.95 20.00
N ALA A 148 51.85 11.19 21.29
CA ALA A 148 53.13 11.52 21.90
C ALA A 148 53.76 12.87 21.50
N LEU A 149 53.93 13.75 22.49
CA LEU A 149 55.27 13.86 23.09
C LEU A 149 55.15 13.94 24.61
N ASP A 150 56.10 13.33 25.29
CA ASP A 150 56.35 13.45 26.73
C ASP A 150 57.61 14.36 26.91
N GLN A 151 58.02 14.60 28.16
CA GLN A 151 59.22 15.35 28.56
C GLN A 151 59.19 16.89 28.39
N PHE A 152 59.13 17.59 29.52
CA PHE A 152 60.19 18.52 29.95
C PHE A 152 60.09 18.75 31.47
N GLU A 153 61.19 18.51 32.21
CA GLU A 153 61.25 18.61 33.67
C GLU A 153 61.89 19.92 34.17
N ASP A 154 61.74 20.17 35.48
CA ASP A 154 62.61 20.93 36.38
C ASP A 154 62.96 22.40 36.10
N SER A 155 62.30 23.31 36.84
CA SER A 155 62.89 23.83 38.11
C SER A 155 62.18 25.08 38.64
N PHE A 156 61.70 25.04 39.90
CA PHE A 156 62.15 25.91 41.01
C PHE A 156 61.30 25.68 42.28
N SER A 157 61.83 26.07 43.45
CA SER A 157 61.51 25.43 44.73
C SER A 157 60.73 26.27 45.74
N SER A 158 59.84 25.58 46.48
CA SER A 158 59.50 25.81 47.90
C SER A 158 59.02 27.19 48.37
N SER A 159 57.74 27.30 48.78
CA SER A 159 57.37 27.40 50.21
C SER A 159 55.95 27.97 50.44
N SER A 160 55.06 27.17 51.05
CA SER A 160 54.15 27.53 52.17
C SER A 160 52.93 26.60 52.21
N SER A 161 52.44 26.29 53.41
CA SER A 161 51.39 25.30 53.64
C SER A 161 50.07 25.97 54.00
N SER A 162 48.98 25.65 53.30
CA SER A 162 47.65 25.32 53.88
C SER A 162 46.57 25.19 52.81
N LEU A 163 45.49 24.46 53.15
CA LEU A 163 44.25 24.32 52.38
C LEU A 163 44.40 23.70 50.96
N ILE A 164 44.60 22.38 50.93
CA ILE A 164 44.18 21.57 49.80
C ILE A 164 42.66 21.38 49.93
N ASP A 165 41.89 21.97 49.01
CA ASP A 165 40.50 21.56 48.77
C ASP A 165 40.44 20.74 47.48
N PHE A 166 39.56 19.74 47.41
CA PHE A 166 39.58 18.73 46.36
C PHE A 166 38.90 19.23 45.08
N MET A 167 39.66 19.90 44.20
CA MET A 167 39.25 20.10 42.81
C MET A 167 39.37 18.78 42.02
N ASP A 168 38.35 17.96 42.15
CA ASP A 168 38.11 16.75 41.35
C ASP A 168 37.77 17.15 39.90
N ASP A 169 38.51 16.64 38.92
CA ASP A 169 38.46 17.04 37.51
C ASP A 169 37.05 16.75 36.91
N PRO A 170 36.48 17.61 36.04
CA PRO A 170 35.09 17.48 35.62
C PRO A 170 34.87 16.24 34.75
N LYS A 171 34.32 15.20 35.37
CA LYS A 171 34.13 13.88 34.76
C LYS A 171 33.15 13.95 33.59
N ALA A 172 33.54 13.34 32.47
CA ALA A 172 32.68 13.16 31.31
C ALA A 172 31.60 12.09 31.55
N HIS A 173 30.53 12.10 30.75
CA HIS A 173 29.47 11.11 30.84
C HIS A 173 29.89 9.73 30.31
N GLN A 174 29.97 8.74 31.20
CA GLN A 174 30.06 7.32 30.83
C GLN A 174 28.69 6.81 30.36
N PHE A 175 28.41 6.87 29.05
CA PHE A 175 27.15 6.43 28.45
C PHE A 175 27.17 4.96 28.03
N VAL A 176 26.13 4.21 28.42
CA VAL A 176 25.90 2.82 27.97
C VAL A 176 24.52 2.69 27.32
N VAL A 177 24.45 1.98 26.19
CA VAL A 177 23.19 1.74 25.44
C VAL A 177 22.27 0.83 26.26
N LYS A 178 21.01 1.23 26.41
CA LYS A 178 20.06 0.62 27.35
C LYS A 178 18.71 0.34 26.69
N SER A 179 18.14 -0.81 27.01
CA SER A 179 16.72 -1.10 26.73
C SER A 179 15.88 -0.58 27.89
N PHE A 180 14.96 0.34 27.59
CA PHE A 180 13.95 0.81 28.54
C PHE A 180 12.75 -0.14 28.51
N ASN A 181 12.03 -0.24 29.64
CA ASN A 181 10.87 -1.12 29.83
C ASN A 181 9.54 -0.35 29.93
N THR A 182 9.58 0.97 29.77
CA THR A 182 8.44 1.90 29.70
C THR A 182 8.79 3.02 28.71
N PRO A 183 7.81 3.75 28.13
CA PRO A 183 8.06 4.86 27.21
C PRO A 183 8.85 5.98 27.91
N THR A 184 10.13 6.10 27.58
CA THR A 184 11.06 7.04 28.22
C THR A 184 11.34 8.23 27.31
N LYS A 185 11.39 9.44 27.86
CA LYS A 185 11.77 10.66 27.14
C LYS A 185 13.27 10.92 27.28
N CYS A 186 13.89 11.41 26.21
CA CYS A 186 15.28 11.87 26.25
C CYS A 186 15.39 13.19 27.03
N ASN A 187 16.30 13.27 28.01
CA ASN A 187 16.54 14.49 28.79
C ASN A 187 17.04 15.67 27.93
N GLN A 188 17.66 15.42 26.78
CA GLN A 188 18.28 16.45 25.93
C GLN A 188 17.32 17.10 24.93
N CYS A 189 16.47 16.31 24.25
CA CYS A 189 15.53 16.80 23.23
C CYS A 189 14.05 16.71 23.64
N THR A 190 13.77 16.26 24.88
CA THR A 190 12.44 15.96 25.46
C THR A 190 11.58 14.94 24.69
N SER A 191 12.08 14.39 23.59
CA SER A 191 11.32 13.51 22.68
C SER A 191 11.38 12.06 23.13
N LEU A 192 10.43 11.23 22.69
CA LEU A 192 10.35 9.82 23.08
C LEU A 192 11.48 8.98 22.48
N MET A 193 12.05 8.09 23.30
CA MET A 193 12.95 7.03 22.86
C MET A 193 12.11 5.82 22.43
N VAL A 194 11.63 5.87 21.19
CA VAL A 194 10.77 4.83 20.57
C VAL A 194 11.62 3.65 20.08
N GLY A 195 11.16 2.42 20.34
CA GLY A 195 11.80 1.19 19.87
C GLY A 195 11.49 -0.02 20.76
N LEU A 196 11.73 -1.23 20.26
CA LEU A 196 11.48 -2.48 20.99
C LEU A 196 12.58 -2.82 22.01
N ILE A 197 13.83 -2.48 21.69
CA ILE A 197 15.03 -2.63 22.51
C ILE A 197 15.95 -1.41 22.29
N ARG A 198 17.00 -1.24 23.12
CA ARG A 198 18.14 -0.33 22.84
C ARG A 198 17.78 1.12 22.47
N GLN A 199 16.67 1.65 22.99
CA GLN A 199 16.04 2.89 22.48
C GLN A 199 16.87 4.17 22.74
N GLY A 200 17.90 4.09 23.59
CA GLY A 200 18.83 5.18 23.86
C GLY A 200 20.00 4.70 24.72
N CYS A 201 20.74 5.64 25.28
CA CYS A 201 21.75 5.40 26.30
C CYS A 201 21.37 6.02 27.65
N THR A 202 22.03 5.56 28.70
CA THR A 202 21.97 6.13 30.05
C THR A 202 23.39 6.31 30.56
N CYS A 203 23.68 7.43 31.23
CA CYS A 203 24.95 7.62 31.91
C CYS A 203 24.99 6.82 33.22
N GLU A 204 26.00 5.99 33.43
CA GLU A 204 26.12 5.12 34.61
C GLU A 204 26.42 5.91 35.90
N VAL A 205 27.04 7.09 35.78
CA VAL A 205 27.43 7.95 36.92
C VAL A 205 26.25 8.79 37.46
N CYS A 206 25.37 9.29 36.59
CA CYS A 206 24.31 10.23 36.99
C CYS A 206 22.89 9.89 36.50
N GLY A 207 22.69 8.80 35.77
CA GLY A 207 21.38 8.36 35.29
C GLY A 207 20.76 9.16 34.13
N PHE A 208 21.42 10.21 33.62
CA PHE A 208 20.95 11.00 32.48
C PHE A 208 20.70 10.09 31.27
N SER A 209 19.49 10.14 30.70
CA SER A 209 19.06 9.22 29.63
C SER A 209 18.70 9.98 28.36
N CYS A 210 19.25 9.55 27.21
CA CYS A 210 19.05 10.24 25.94
C CYS A 210 19.13 9.31 24.72
N HIS A 211 18.63 9.76 23.57
CA HIS A 211 18.89 9.06 22.30
C HIS A 211 20.40 8.99 22.04
N VAL A 212 20.85 7.95 21.34
CA VAL A 212 22.28 7.79 20.96
C VAL A 212 22.82 9.06 20.26
N THR A 213 22.03 9.65 19.36
CA THR A 213 22.36 10.91 18.64
C THR A 213 22.24 12.20 19.46
N CYS A 214 21.93 12.08 20.75
CA CYS A 214 21.90 13.16 21.73
C CYS A 214 22.98 13.03 22.82
N ALA A 215 23.75 11.93 22.86
CA ALA A 215 24.83 11.75 23.81
C ALA A 215 25.89 12.86 23.70
N ASP A 216 26.36 13.14 22.48
CA ASP A 216 27.34 14.20 22.15
C ASP A 216 26.84 15.63 22.42
N LYS A 217 25.56 15.78 22.78
CA LYS A 217 24.89 17.06 23.05
C LYS A 217 24.51 17.21 24.53
N ALA A 218 24.75 16.20 25.35
CA ALA A 218 24.57 16.29 26.79
C ALA A 218 25.53 17.35 27.39
N PRO A 219 25.22 17.94 28.55
CA PRO A 219 26.14 18.80 29.28
C PRO A 219 27.53 18.16 29.45
N ALA A 220 28.60 18.96 29.33
CA ALA A 220 29.97 18.45 29.35
C ALA A 220 30.46 17.95 30.73
N VAL A 221 29.72 18.27 31.81
CA VAL A 221 30.10 17.98 33.20
C VAL A 221 29.10 17.03 33.83
N CYS A 222 29.60 15.88 34.32
CA CYS A 222 28.82 14.88 35.05
C CYS A 222 29.26 14.84 36.53
N PRO A 223 28.34 14.76 37.52
CA PRO A 223 26.88 14.67 37.38
C PRO A 223 26.20 16.00 37.07
N ILE A 224 25.10 15.93 36.31
CA ILE A 224 24.24 17.09 36.03
C ILE A 224 23.38 17.39 37.27
N PRO A 225 23.30 18.65 37.75
CA PRO A 225 22.42 19.02 38.87
C PRO A 225 20.95 18.67 38.60
N PRO A 226 20.18 18.18 39.59
CA PRO A 226 18.78 17.77 39.40
C PRO A 226 17.91 18.83 38.71
N GLU A 227 18.14 20.10 39.03
CA GLU A 227 17.46 21.29 38.50
C GLU A 227 17.69 21.47 36.98
N GLN A 228 18.84 21.04 36.47
CA GLN A 228 19.21 21.14 35.06
C GLN A 228 18.78 19.92 34.23
N THR A 229 18.43 18.80 34.85
CA THR A 229 17.98 17.59 34.14
C THR A 229 16.59 17.70 33.50
N LYS A 230 15.83 18.75 33.81
CA LYS A 230 14.46 19.00 33.35
C LYS A 230 14.40 20.17 32.37
N GLY A 231 14.69 19.90 31.10
CA GLY A 231 14.40 20.84 30.02
C GLY A 231 12.92 21.24 29.95
N PRO A 232 12.58 22.42 29.41
CA PRO A 232 11.20 22.91 29.35
C PRO A 232 10.31 21.96 28.53
N LEU A 233 9.14 21.61 29.07
CA LEU A 233 8.15 20.79 28.35
C LEU A 233 7.49 21.59 27.23
N GLY A 234 7.35 20.97 26.07
CA GLY A 234 6.83 21.59 24.85
C GLY A 234 7.37 20.93 23.59
N ILE A 235 6.80 21.31 22.44
CA ILE A 235 7.35 21.01 21.11
C ILE A 235 7.99 22.31 20.58
N ASP A 236 9.23 22.21 20.11
CA ASP A 236 9.92 23.28 19.38
C ASP A 236 9.09 23.64 18.12
N PRO A 237 8.54 24.87 18.00
CA PRO A 237 7.64 25.20 16.89
C PRO A 237 8.31 25.26 15.51
N GLN A 238 9.64 25.34 15.45
CA GLN A 238 10.42 25.40 14.20
C GLN A 238 10.93 24.00 13.79
N LYS A 239 11.42 23.21 14.74
CA LYS A 239 11.93 21.85 14.48
C LYS A 239 10.81 20.80 14.48
N GLY A 240 9.74 21.04 15.23
CA GLY A 240 8.66 20.08 15.46
C GLY A 240 9.10 18.87 16.30
N ILE A 241 10.00 19.10 17.27
CA ILE A 241 10.64 18.10 18.13
C ILE A 241 10.28 18.38 19.60
N GLY A 242 9.99 17.34 20.38
CA GLY A 242 9.78 17.39 21.83
C GLY A 242 8.44 16.80 22.30
N THR A 243 8.27 16.66 23.62
CA THR A 243 7.00 16.21 24.24
C THR A 243 6.20 17.38 24.78
N ALA A 244 4.94 17.52 24.36
CA ALA A 244 4.03 18.59 24.77
C ALA A 244 3.04 18.20 25.89
N TYR A 245 2.52 16.96 25.89
CA TYR A 245 1.57 16.50 26.90
C TYR A 245 1.60 14.97 27.01
N GLU A 246 1.33 14.44 28.20
CA GLU A 246 1.21 13.01 28.45
C GLU A 246 0.18 12.75 29.56
N GLY A 247 -0.44 11.58 29.55
CA GLY A 247 -1.39 11.19 30.58
C GLY A 247 -2.05 9.85 30.34
N HIS A 248 -2.61 9.30 31.41
CA HIS A 248 -3.42 8.09 31.30
C HIS A 248 -4.76 8.41 30.63
N VAL A 249 -5.20 7.53 29.74
CA VAL A 249 -6.48 7.59 29.06
C VAL A 249 -7.06 6.19 28.94
N ARG A 250 -8.28 6.10 28.42
CA ARG A 250 -8.97 4.85 28.11
C ARG A 250 -9.32 4.81 26.62
N VAL A 251 -9.00 3.72 25.94
CA VAL A 251 -9.34 3.48 24.53
C VAL A 251 -10.27 2.26 24.41
N PRO A 252 -11.13 2.16 23.37
CA PRO A 252 -12.00 0.99 23.20
C PRO A 252 -11.16 -0.29 23.05
N LYS A 253 -11.60 -1.39 23.69
CA LYS A 253 -10.99 -2.71 23.41
C LYS A 253 -11.20 -3.08 21.93
N PRO A 254 -10.37 -3.95 21.31
CA PRO A 254 -10.35 -4.16 19.85
C PRO A 254 -11.68 -4.55 19.18
N ALA A 255 -12.65 -5.06 19.94
CA ALA A 255 -14.02 -5.35 19.51
C ALA A 255 -15.03 -4.22 19.84
N GLY A 256 -14.55 -2.98 19.92
CA GLY A 256 -15.31 -1.76 20.13
C GLY A 256 -15.77 -1.51 21.57
N VAL A 257 -16.37 -0.34 21.80
CA VAL A 257 -16.87 0.14 23.11
C VAL A 257 -17.81 -0.87 23.80
N LYS A 258 -18.52 -1.70 23.03
CA LYS A 258 -19.38 -2.79 23.53
C LYS A 258 -18.63 -3.83 24.37
N LYS A 259 -17.31 -4.00 24.19
CA LYS A 259 -16.45 -4.85 25.02
C LYS A 259 -15.69 -4.07 26.10
N GLY A 260 -16.07 -2.81 26.33
CA GLY A 260 -15.47 -1.93 27.33
C GLY A 260 -14.24 -1.19 26.82
N TRP A 261 -13.54 -0.57 27.77
CA TRP A 261 -12.35 0.24 27.56
C TRP A 261 -11.11 -0.45 28.16
N GLN A 262 -9.96 -0.37 27.51
CA GLN A 262 -8.66 -0.67 28.09
C GLN A 262 -7.94 0.62 28.49
N ARG A 263 -7.05 0.54 29.47
CA ARG A 263 -6.19 1.66 29.87
C ARG A 263 -5.01 1.78 28.91
N ALA A 264 -4.66 3.01 28.57
CA ALA A 264 -3.49 3.34 27.77
C ALA A 264 -2.77 4.57 28.35
N LEU A 265 -1.47 4.67 28.09
CA LEU A 265 -0.72 5.92 28.22
C LEU A 265 -0.76 6.63 26.87
N ALA A 266 -1.27 7.86 26.85
CA ALA A 266 -1.20 8.74 25.70
C ALA A 266 -0.05 9.74 25.86
N VAL A 267 0.70 9.98 24.78
CA VAL A 267 1.79 10.97 24.75
C VAL A 267 1.73 11.74 23.42
N ILE A 268 1.84 13.07 23.47
CA ILE A 268 1.98 13.92 22.29
C ILE A 268 3.44 14.34 22.17
N CYS A 269 4.13 13.78 21.19
CA CYS A 269 5.55 13.97 20.93
C CYS A 269 5.81 14.18 19.44
N ASP A 270 6.64 15.14 19.04
CA ASP A 270 7.05 15.37 17.65
C ASP A 270 5.88 15.58 16.65
N PHE A 271 4.78 16.22 17.11
CA PHE A 271 3.48 16.31 16.43
C PHE A 271 2.83 14.96 16.06
N LYS A 272 3.14 13.88 16.81
CA LYS A 272 2.47 12.58 16.75
C LYS A 272 1.81 12.27 18.10
N LEU A 273 0.60 11.74 18.06
CA LEU A 273 -0.09 11.16 19.22
C LEU A 273 0.24 9.66 19.29
N PHE A 274 0.97 9.26 20.32
CA PHE A 274 1.30 7.87 20.64
C PHE A 274 0.32 7.32 21.67
N LEU A 275 -0.05 6.05 21.50
CA LEU A 275 -0.87 5.29 22.44
C LEU A 275 -0.15 3.98 22.80
N TYR A 276 0.14 3.79 24.07
CA TYR A 276 0.76 2.58 24.63
C TYR A 276 -0.24 1.86 25.53
N ASP A 277 -0.47 0.56 25.31
CA ASP A 277 -1.40 -0.20 26.14
C ASP A 277 -0.82 -0.45 27.55
N VAL A 278 -1.69 -0.33 28.57
CA VAL A 278 -1.37 -0.56 29.99
C VAL A 278 -2.08 -1.82 30.47
N ALA A 279 -1.31 -2.81 30.91
CA ALA A 279 -1.86 -4.10 31.31
C ALA A 279 -2.76 -4.01 32.56
N GLU A 280 -3.87 -4.77 32.55
CA GLU A 280 -4.80 -4.88 33.68
C GLU A 280 -4.23 -5.84 34.74
N GLY A 281 -3.32 -5.35 35.60
CA GLY A 281 -2.66 -6.16 36.63
C GLY A 281 -1.93 -5.35 37.72
N LYS A 282 -1.34 -6.07 38.71
CA LYS A 282 -0.67 -5.46 39.88
C LYS A 282 0.51 -4.55 39.53
N ALA A 283 1.22 -4.84 38.45
CA ALA A 283 2.26 -3.96 37.89
C ALA A 283 1.68 -3.20 36.69
N SER A 284 0.93 -2.12 36.97
CA SER A 284 0.20 -1.30 35.99
C SER A 284 1.13 -0.38 35.15
N GLN A 285 2.21 -0.92 34.59
CA GLN A 285 3.14 -0.17 33.75
C GLN A 285 2.68 -0.16 32.28
N PRO A 286 2.97 0.92 31.52
CA PRO A 286 2.74 0.97 30.07
C PRO A 286 3.72 0.08 29.31
N SER A 287 3.24 -0.54 28.23
CA SER A 287 4.10 -1.23 27.26
C SER A 287 5.08 -0.27 26.58
N VAL A 288 6.23 -0.78 26.12
CA VAL A 288 7.13 -0.07 25.19
C VAL A 288 6.69 -0.19 23.73
N ILE A 289 5.86 -1.18 23.43
CA ILE A 289 5.30 -1.42 22.10
C ILE A 289 4.19 -0.39 21.88
N VAL A 290 4.31 0.43 20.85
CA VAL A 290 3.28 1.40 20.47
C VAL A 290 2.06 0.64 19.93
N SER A 291 0.89 0.86 20.53
CA SER A 291 -0.36 0.25 20.08
C SER A 291 -0.93 0.97 18.87
N GLN A 292 -0.87 2.30 18.85
CA GLN A 292 -1.26 3.13 17.70
C GLN A 292 -0.53 4.48 17.70
N VAL A 293 -0.22 4.99 16.50
CA VAL A 293 0.29 6.34 16.23
C VAL A 293 -0.72 7.09 15.37
N ILE A 294 -0.90 8.39 15.61
CA ILE A 294 -1.60 9.31 14.70
C ILE A 294 -0.73 10.54 14.51
N ASP A 295 -0.30 10.84 13.28
CA ASP A 295 0.45 12.05 12.97
C ASP A 295 -0.50 13.24 12.77
N MET A 296 -0.21 14.36 13.43
CA MET A 296 -1.02 15.58 13.38
C MET A 296 -0.79 16.39 12.08
N ARG A 297 0.16 15.94 11.24
CA ARG A 297 0.43 16.42 9.87
C ARG A 297 -0.53 15.88 8.82
N ASP A 298 -1.36 14.88 9.16
CA ASP A 298 -2.39 14.35 8.24
C ASP A 298 -3.38 15.44 7.80
N GLU A 299 -3.71 15.48 6.51
CA GLU A 299 -4.55 16.52 5.91
C GLU A 299 -5.97 16.55 6.52
N GLU A 300 -6.49 15.38 6.93
CA GLU A 300 -7.79 15.18 7.57
C GLU A 300 -7.71 15.15 9.11
N PHE A 301 -6.55 15.48 9.69
CA PHE A 301 -6.38 15.50 11.14
C PHE A 301 -7.39 16.45 11.81
N SER A 302 -8.21 15.90 12.71
CA SER A 302 -9.24 16.67 13.41
C SER A 302 -9.62 16.05 14.75
N VAL A 303 -9.94 16.91 15.72
CA VAL A 303 -10.31 16.50 17.10
C VAL A 303 -11.67 17.10 17.46
N SER A 304 -12.58 16.24 17.93
CA SER A 304 -13.98 16.62 18.22
C SER A 304 -14.47 15.99 19.52
N SER A 305 -15.45 16.64 20.18
CA SER A 305 -16.29 15.96 21.16
C SER A 305 -17.23 14.98 20.45
N VAL A 306 -17.72 13.97 21.17
CA VAL A 306 -18.71 13.01 20.65
C VAL A 306 -20.11 13.31 21.18
N LEU A 307 -21.13 12.96 20.38
CA LEU A 307 -22.52 12.96 20.83
C LEU A 307 -22.93 11.57 21.32
N ALA A 308 -24.03 11.47 22.06
CA ALA A 308 -24.56 10.17 22.53
C ALA A 308 -24.97 9.23 21.38
N SER A 309 -25.26 9.76 20.19
CA SER A 309 -25.44 9.03 18.94
C SER A 309 -24.18 8.29 18.48
N ASP A 310 -23.00 8.86 18.74
CA ASP A 310 -21.73 8.39 18.21
C ASP A 310 -21.17 7.24 19.05
N VAL A 311 -21.61 7.14 20.30
CA VAL A 311 -21.10 6.22 21.32
C VAL A 311 -22.23 5.46 22.02
N ILE A 312 -23.14 4.85 21.24
CA ILE A 312 -24.36 4.15 21.72
C ILE A 312 -24.14 3.08 22.82
N HIS A 313 -22.92 2.58 23.00
CA HIS A 313 -22.54 1.59 24.02
C HIS A 313 -21.79 2.19 25.22
N ALA A 314 -21.48 3.49 25.23
CA ALA A 314 -20.82 4.16 26.34
C ALA A 314 -21.81 4.48 27.48
N ASN A 315 -21.30 4.49 28.72
CA ASN A 315 -22.10 4.89 29.87
C ASN A 315 -22.38 6.41 29.80
N ARG A 316 -23.61 6.84 30.11
CA ARG A 316 -24.03 8.25 29.94
C ARG A 316 -23.16 9.25 30.72
N LYS A 317 -22.54 8.82 31.83
CA LYS A 317 -21.60 9.63 32.63
C LYS A 317 -20.23 9.80 31.95
N ASP A 318 -19.82 8.84 31.12
CA ASP A 318 -18.51 8.86 30.45
C ASP A 318 -18.53 9.74 29.19
N ILE A 319 -19.69 9.88 28.52
CA ILE A 319 -19.86 10.65 27.27
C ILE A 319 -19.20 12.05 27.28
N PRO A 320 -19.42 12.93 28.28
CA PRO A 320 -18.73 14.23 28.31
C PRO A 320 -17.20 14.13 28.38
N CYS A 321 -16.67 13.03 28.94
CA CYS A 321 -15.23 12.74 29.05
C CYS A 321 -14.63 12.07 27.79
N ILE A 322 -15.45 11.73 26.78
CA ILE A 322 -14.98 11.14 25.51
C ILE A 322 -14.71 12.24 24.48
N PHE A 323 -13.59 12.11 23.78
CA PHE A 323 -13.31 12.83 22.54
C PHE A 323 -12.90 11.86 21.43
N ARG A 324 -12.93 12.35 20.19
CA ARG A 324 -12.62 11.61 18.97
C ARG A 324 -11.48 12.31 18.24
N VAL A 325 -10.42 11.58 17.96
CA VAL A 325 -9.32 12.00 17.08
C VAL A 325 -9.52 11.28 15.74
N THR A 326 -9.41 12.02 14.64
CA THR A 326 -9.67 11.52 13.28
C THR A 326 -8.49 11.88 12.38
N ALA A 327 -8.14 11.00 11.45
CA ALA A 327 -7.14 11.20 10.40
C ALA A 327 -7.56 10.43 9.12
N SER A 328 -6.78 10.55 8.04
CA SER A 328 -7.00 9.80 6.80
C SER A 328 -6.88 8.28 7.02
N GLN A 329 -7.64 7.49 6.25
CA GLN A 329 -7.49 6.02 6.20
C GLN A 329 -7.24 5.53 4.78
N LEU A 330 -8.09 5.95 3.85
CA LEU A 330 -7.96 5.72 2.41
C LEU A 330 -8.33 7.01 1.69
N SER A 331 -7.74 7.24 0.51
CA SER A 331 -8.00 8.44 -0.31
C SER A 331 -9.40 8.53 -0.94
N ALA A 332 -10.26 7.51 -0.76
CA ALA A 332 -11.66 7.58 -1.14
C ALA A 332 -12.46 8.42 -0.12
N SER A 333 -13.32 9.32 -0.61
CA SER A 333 -13.85 10.51 0.09
C SER A 333 -14.82 10.27 1.27
N SER A 334 -14.82 9.08 1.86
CA SER A 334 -15.62 8.71 3.04
C SER A 334 -14.82 8.01 4.15
N ASN A 335 -13.59 7.55 3.87
CA ASN A 335 -12.91 6.56 4.71
C ASN A 335 -11.87 7.23 5.64
N LYS A 336 -12.32 7.61 6.83
CA LYS A 336 -11.52 8.26 7.88
C LYS A 336 -11.23 7.33 9.05
N CYS A 337 -9.99 7.34 9.54
CA CYS A 337 -9.56 6.57 10.70
C CYS A 337 -9.88 7.37 11.97
N SER A 338 -10.96 7.02 12.67
CA SER A 338 -11.35 7.69 13.92
C SER A 338 -11.10 6.80 15.13
N ILE A 339 -10.34 7.31 16.12
CA ILE A 339 -10.22 6.70 17.45
C ILE A 339 -11.04 7.49 18.47
N LEU A 340 -11.68 6.76 19.39
CA LEU A 340 -12.32 7.32 20.57
C LEU A 340 -11.32 7.26 21.74
N ILE A 341 -11.23 8.34 22.51
CA ILE A 341 -10.39 8.42 23.71
C ILE A 341 -11.25 8.95 24.85
N LEU A 342 -11.31 8.18 25.94
CA LEU A 342 -11.99 8.52 27.18
C LEU A 342 -10.94 9.04 28.18
N ALA A 343 -11.05 10.31 28.56
CA ALA A 343 -10.27 10.87 29.66
C ALA A 343 -10.89 10.50 31.02
N ASP A 344 -10.18 10.77 32.11
CA ASP A 344 -10.69 10.51 33.46
C ASP A 344 -11.70 11.54 33.98
N GLY A 345 -11.82 12.69 33.30
CA GLY A 345 -12.84 13.70 33.56
C GLY A 345 -13.02 14.69 32.41
N GLU A 346 -14.10 15.45 32.43
CA GLU A 346 -14.42 16.45 31.39
C GLU A 346 -13.37 17.57 31.30
N ASN A 347 -12.80 17.97 32.44
CA ASN A 347 -11.68 18.93 32.49
C ASN A 347 -10.44 18.38 31.77
N GLU A 348 -10.06 17.11 31.99
CA GLU A 348 -8.93 16.48 31.30
C GLU A 348 -9.19 16.31 29.81
N LYS A 349 -10.40 15.86 29.43
CA LYS A 349 -10.82 15.82 28.02
C LYS A 349 -10.74 17.21 27.37
N SER A 350 -11.08 18.27 28.11
CA SER A 350 -10.96 19.65 27.62
C SER A 350 -9.50 20.09 27.45
N LYS A 351 -8.59 19.70 28.35
CA LYS A 351 -7.13 19.91 28.17
C LYS A 351 -6.60 19.16 26.94
N TRP A 352 -6.91 17.86 26.81
CA TRP A 352 -6.50 17.04 25.66
C TRP A 352 -6.96 17.65 24.33
N VAL A 353 -8.24 18.02 24.22
CA VAL A 353 -8.81 18.65 23.02
C VAL A 353 -8.19 20.03 22.77
N GLY A 354 -7.92 20.82 23.82
CA GLY A 354 -7.24 22.11 23.71
C GLY A 354 -5.82 22.00 23.16
N VAL A 355 -4.99 21.16 23.78
CA VAL A 355 -3.58 20.93 23.38
C VAL A 355 -3.50 20.40 21.94
N LEU A 356 -4.32 19.40 21.57
CA LEU A 356 -4.29 18.84 20.23
C LEU A 356 -4.68 19.86 19.15
N ASN A 357 -5.70 20.70 19.41
CA ASN A 357 -6.09 21.75 18.48
C ASN A 357 -5.06 22.87 18.38
N GLU A 358 -4.45 23.29 19.50
CA GLU A 358 -3.42 24.33 19.51
C GLU A 358 -2.14 23.87 18.79
N LEU A 359 -1.68 22.63 19.02
CA LEU A 359 -0.53 22.07 18.31
C LEU A 359 -0.80 21.95 16.80
N HIS A 360 -2.00 21.51 16.39
CA HIS A 360 -2.37 21.47 14.97
C HIS A 360 -2.49 22.88 14.35
N ARG A 361 -2.90 23.90 15.13
CA ARG A 361 -2.86 25.31 14.73
C ARG A 361 -1.42 25.83 14.57
N ILE A 362 -0.53 25.49 15.50
CA ILE A 362 0.91 25.81 15.43
C ILE A 362 1.55 25.16 14.20
N LEU A 363 1.23 23.89 13.92
CA LEU A 363 1.69 23.17 12.73
C LEU A 363 1.27 23.89 11.44
N LYS A 364 -0.03 24.20 11.30
CA LYS A 364 -0.59 24.92 10.15
C LYS A 364 -0.03 26.34 10.02
N LYS A 365 0.26 27.04 11.13
CA LYS A 365 0.89 28.37 11.12
C LYS A 365 2.33 28.34 10.60
N ASN A 366 3.15 27.38 11.06
CA ASN A 366 4.57 27.31 10.71
C ASN A 366 4.84 26.67 9.34
N LYS A 367 3.82 26.12 8.67
CA LYS A 367 3.94 25.46 7.35
C LYS A 367 5.05 24.41 7.31
N LEU A 368 5.17 23.61 8.38
CA LEU A 368 6.09 22.48 8.41
C LEU A 368 5.77 21.54 7.24
N LYS A 369 6.80 21.14 6.50
CA LYS A 369 6.64 20.38 5.26
C LYS A 369 5.87 19.08 5.52
N ASP A 370 4.87 18.81 4.67
CA ASP A 370 4.40 17.45 4.47
C ASP A 370 5.59 16.57 4.03
N ARG A 371 5.65 15.37 4.61
CA ARG A 371 6.67 14.35 4.37
C ARG A 371 6.06 13.03 3.91
N SER A 372 4.75 12.94 3.75
CA SER A 372 4.08 11.71 3.33
C SER A 372 4.59 11.24 1.96
N VAL A 373 4.95 9.96 1.90
CA VAL A 373 5.49 9.31 0.69
C VAL A 373 4.38 8.60 -0.04
N TYR A 374 3.54 7.83 0.68
CA TYR A 374 2.51 7.00 0.08
C TYR A 374 1.10 7.49 0.41
N VAL A 375 0.24 7.51 -0.60
CA VAL A 375 -1.21 7.69 -0.47
C VAL A 375 -1.88 6.32 -0.70
N PRO A 376 -2.53 5.72 0.31
CA PRO A 376 -3.24 4.48 0.13
C PRO A 376 -4.52 4.70 -0.71
N LYS A 377 -4.61 3.97 -1.82
CA LYS A 377 -5.77 3.91 -2.73
C LYS A 377 -6.36 2.51 -2.74
N GLU A 378 -7.67 2.36 -2.87
CA GLU A 378 -8.26 1.06 -3.20
C GLU A 378 -8.01 0.79 -4.70
N ALA A 379 -7.16 -0.18 -5.01
CA ALA A 379 -6.64 -0.40 -6.37
C ALA A 379 -7.71 -0.93 -7.34
N TYR A 380 -8.70 -1.64 -6.79
CA TYR A 380 -9.85 -2.16 -7.50
C TYR A 380 -10.97 -2.50 -6.51
N ASP A 381 -12.21 -2.46 -7.00
CA ASP A 381 -13.46 -2.66 -6.26
C ASP A 381 -13.46 -3.95 -5.40
N SER A 382 -13.52 -3.76 -4.07
CA SER A 382 -13.54 -4.83 -3.05
C SER A 382 -14.74 -5.77 -3.08
N THR A 383 -15.77 -5.51 -3.91
CA THR A 383 -16.82 -6.50 -4.18
C THR A 383 -16.35 -7.64 -5.07
N LEU A 384 -15.21 -7.51 -5.78
CA LEU A 384 -14.61 -8.57 -6.60
C LEU A 384 -14.20 -9.79 -5.73
N PRO A 385 -14.79 -10.98 -5.92
CA PRO A 385 -14.53 -12.14 -5.04
C PRO A 385 -13.06 -12.60 -5.01
N LEU A 386 -12.31 -12.39 -6.11
CA LEU A 386 -10.91 -12.80 -6.22
C LEU A 386 -9.98 -12.09 -5.23
N ILE A 387 -10.31 -10.86 -4.81
CA ILE A 387 -9.50 -10.07 -3.85
C ILE A 387 -9.46 -10.79 -2.49
N LYS A 388 -10.61 -11.31 -2.04
CA LYS A 388 -10.79 -11.96 -0.73
C LYS A 388 -9.92 -13.21 -0.54
N THR A 389 -9.55 -13.88 -1.63
CA THR A 389 -8.71 -15.10 -1.63
C THR A 389 -7.30 -14.88 -2.19
N THR A 390 -6.95 -13.66 -2.58
CA THR A 390 -5.63 -13.31 -3.13
C THR A 390 -4.53 -13.55 -2.09
N GLN A 391 -3.45 -14.21 -2.50
CA GLN A 391 -2.29 -14.55 -1.69
C GLN A 391 -1.10 -13.62 -2.01
N SER A 392 -0.84 -13.40 -3.30
CA SER A 392 0.22 -12.54 -3.84
C SER A 392 -0.30 -11.84 -5.11
N ALA A 393 0.26 -10.69 -5.46
CA ALA A 393 -0.12 -9.87 -6.60
C ALA A 393 1.09 -9.10 -7.15
N ALA A 394 1.01 -8.63 -8.38
CA ALA A 394 2.03 -7.76 -8.98
C ALA A 394 1.39 -6.81 -10.01
N ILE A 395 1.94 -5.60 -10.17
CA ILE A 395 1.55 -4.69 -11.25
C ILE A 395 2.29 -5.13 -12.53
N ILE A 396 1.55 -5.28 -13.63
CA ILE A 396 2.10 -5.71 -14.93
C ILE A 396 2.42 -4.46 -15.77
N ASP A 397 1.51 -3.50 -15.75
CA ASP A 397 1.58 -2.19 -16.41
C ASP A 397 0.49 -1.26 -15.82
N HIS A 398 0.45 -0.02 -16.30
CA HIS A 398 -0.46 1.03 -15.83
C HIS A 398 -1.96 0.68 -15.83
N GLU A 399 -2.41 -0.34 -16.56
CA GLU A 399 -3.82 -0.75 -16.59
C GLU A 399 -4.08 -2.20 -16.12
N ARG A 400 -3.04 -2.99 -15.77
CA ARG A 400 -3.17 -4.43 -15.51
C ARG A 400 -2.42 -4.89 -14.26
N ILE A 401 -3.12 -5.65 -13.42
CA ILE A 401 -2.56 -6.32 -12.23
C ILE A 401 -2.71 -7.84 -12.33
N ALA A 402 -1.67 -8.57 -11.92
CA ALA A 402 -1.73 -10.01 -11.71
C ALA A 402 -2.19 -10.31 -10.27
N LEU A 403 -3.17 -11.20 -10.11
CA LEU A 403 -3.66 -11.70 -8.82
C LEU A 403 -3.48 -13.22 -8.74
N GLY A 404 -2.70 -13.68 -7.76
CA GLY A 404 -2.50 -15.09 -7.45
C GLY A 404 -3.32 -15.47 -6.22
N ASN A 405 -4.31 -16.34 -6.38
CA ASN A 405 -5.25 -16.71 -5.31
C ASN A 405 -5.40 -18.24 -5.17
N GLU A 406 -6.34 -18.71 -4.36
CA GLU A 406 -6.57 -20.14 -4.15
C GLU A 406 -7.09 -20.91 -5.39
N GLU A 407 -7.74 -20.22 -6.32
CA GLU A 407 -8.34 -20.79 -7.55
C GLU A 407 -7.37 -20.83 -8.75
N GLY A 408 -6.32 -20.02 -8.73
CA GLY A 408 -5.30 -19.96 -9.77
C GLY A 408 -4.61 -18.60 -9.91
N LEU A 409 -4.25 -18.26 -11.14
CA LEU A 409 -3.65 -17.00 -11.54
C LEU A 409 -4.63 -16.23 -12.42
N PHE A 410 -4.84 -14.96 -12.13
CA PHE A 410 -5.73 -14.07 -12.86
C PHE A 410 -5.02 -12.75 -13.19
N VAL A 411 -5.44 -12.10 -14.28
CA VAL A 411 -5.11 -10.72 -14.60
C VAL A 411 -6.39 -9.91 -14.52
N VAL A 412 -6.38 -8.78 -13.80
CA VAL A 412 -7.48 -7.82 -13.77
C VAL A 412 -7.04 -6.58 -14.54
N HIS A 413 -7.86 -6.18 -15.51
CA HIS A 413 -7.64 -4.99 -16.34
C HIS A 413 -8.49 -3.85 -15.78
N VAL A 414 -7.88 -3.01 -14.94
CA VAL A 414 -8.61 -2.16 -13.98
C VAL A 414 -9.50 -1.10 -14.63
N THR A 415 -9.15 -0.64 -15.83
CA THR A 415 -9.89 0.36 -16.61
C THR A 415 -10.97 -0.24 -17.52
N LYS A 416 -10.93 -1.55 -17.80
CA LYS A 416 -11.81 -2.22 -18.78
C LYS A 416 -12.80 -3.20 -18.15
N ASP A 417 -12.77 -3.37 -16.82
CA ASP A 417 -13.52 -4.40 -16.07
C ASP A 417 -13.32 -5.84 -16.61
N GLU A 418 -12.25 -6.12 -17.39
CA GLU A 418 -11.97 -7.45 -17.94
C GLU A 418 -11.01 -8.23 -17.03
N ILE A 419 -11.32 -9.50 -16.81
CA ILE A 419 -10.54 -10.43 -15.98
C ILE A 419 -10.18 -11.68 -16.80
N ILE A 420 -8.90 -12.02 -16.84
CA ILE A 420 -8.35 -13.12 -17.64
C ILE A 420 -7.72 -14.17 -16.72
N ARG A 421 -8.17 -15.43 -16.78
CA ARG A 421 -7.58 -16.56 -16.04
C ARG A 421 -6.41 -17.16 -16.81
N VAL A 422 -5.22 -17.16 -16.21
CA VAL A 422 -3.94 -17.52 -16.84
C VAL A 422 -3.63 -19.00 -16.61
N GLY A 423 -4.00 -19.80 -17.60
CA GLY A 423 -3.86 -21.26 -17.60
C GLY A 423 -4.66 -21.96 -16.49
N ASP A 424 -4.42 -23.26 -16.33
CA ASP A 424 -5.02 -24.08 -15.27
C ASP A 424 -4.11 -24.20 -14.04
N ASN A 425 -3.69 -23.03 -13.56
CA ASN A 425 -3.07 -22.91 -12.25
C ASN A 425 -4.06 -23.34 -11.14
N LYS A 426 -3.55 -24.10 -10.18
CA LYS A 426 -4.16 -24.32 -8.85
C LYS A 426 -3.55 -23.29 -7.90
N LYS A 427 -4.14 -23.05 -6.72
CA LYS A 427 -3.63 -22.18 -5.62
C LYS A 427 -2.21 -21.63 -5.81
N VAL A 428 -2.13 -20.35 -6.13
CA VAL A 428 -0.88 -19.59 -6.27
C VAL A 428 -0.50 -19.02 -4.91
N HIS A 429 0.79 -19.13 -4.55
CA HIS A 429 1.32 -18.66 -3.27
C HIS A 429 2.17 -17.39 -3.44
N GLN A 430 2.93 -17.30 -4.53
CA GLN A 430 3.78 -16.15 -4.89
C GLN A 430 3.82 -16.00 -6.43
N ILE A 431 3.86 -14.74 -6.89
CA ILE A 431 4.14 -14.34 -8.27
C ILE A 431 5.46 -13.54 -8.28
N GLU A 432 6.30 -13.79 -9.27
CA GLU A 432 7.53 -13.05 -9.57
C GLU A 432 7.51 -12.69 -11.07
N LEU A 433 7.53 -11.39 -11.40
CA LEU A 433 7.57 -10.93 -12.79
C LEU A 433 9.03 -10.84 -13.27
N ILE A 434 9.32 -11.30 -14.48
CA ILE A 434 10.67 -11.33 -15.04
C ILE A 434 10.64 -10.73 -16.48
N PRO A 435 10.48 -9.39 -16.62
CA PRO A 435 10.20 -8.77 -17.91
C PRO A 435 11.30 -8.98 -18.96
N ASN A 436 12.56 -8.96 -18.53
CA ASN A 436 13.72 -9.04 -19.42
C ASN A 436 13.86 -10.41 -20.10
N GLU A 437 13.39 -11.50 -19.47
CA GLU A 437 13.29 -12.83 -20.09
C GLU A 437 11.93 -13.10 -20.74
N GLN A 438 10.98 -12.15 -20.68
CA GLN A 438 9.57 -12.34 -21.03
C GLN A 438 8.94 -13.55 -20.30
N LEU A 439 9.22 -13.67 -19.00
CA LEU A 439 8.78 -14.77 -18.12
C LEU A 439 8.08 -14.27 -16.86
N ILE A 440 7.33 -15.17 -16.24
CA ILE A 440 6.72 -15.01 -14.92
C ILE A 440 6.96 -16.31 -14.16
N ALA A 441 7.62 -16.23 -13.00
CA ALA A 441 7.81 -17.37 -12.12
C ALA A 441 6.69 -17.40 -11.07
N VAL A 442 6.08 -18.57 -10.87
CA VAL A 442 4.88 -18.73 -10.04
C VAL A 442 5.02 -19.95 -9.16
N ILE A 443 4.92 -19.79 -7.84
CA ILE A 443 4.79 -20.92 -6.90
C ILE A 443 3.32 -21.34 -6.88
N SER A 444 2.97 -22.51 -7.42
CA SER A 444 1.56 -22.93 -7.49
C SER A 444 1.26 -24.42 -7.24
N GLY A 445 0.05 -24.67 -6.72
CA GLY A 445 -0.49 -25.97 -6.34
C GLY A 445 -0.12 -26.48 -4.94
N ARG A 446 -0.74 -27.59 -4.52
CA ARG A 446 -0.57 -28.20 -3.18
C ARG A 446 0.89 -28.49 -2.83
N ASN A 447 1.65 -29.00 -3.81
CA ASN A 447 3.05 -29.40 -3.64
C ASN A 447 4.03 -28.23 -3.69
N ARG A 448 3.57 -26.97 -3.84
CA ARG A 448 4.40 -25.76 -4.05
C ARG A 448 5.56 -26.02 -5.01
N HIS A 449 5.27 -26.08 -6.31
CA HIS A 449 6.29 -26.14 -7.37
C HIS A 449 6.37 -24.79 -8.08
N VAL A 450 7.57 -24.40 -8.51
CA VAL A 450 7.77 -23.28 -9.43
C VAL A 450 7.36 -23.68 -10.85
N ARG A 451 6.61 -22.79 -11.50
CA ARG A 451 6.30 -22.82 -12.94
C ARG A 451 6.75 -21.51 -13.57
N LEU A 452 7.33 -21.58 -14.76
CA LEU A 452 7.63 -20.43 -15.61
C LEU A 452 6.56 -20.32 -16.70
N PHE A 453 5.84 -19.21 -16.73
CA PHE A 453 4.89 -18.87 -17.80
C PHE A 453 5.51 -17.80 -18.70
N PRO A 454 5.40 -17.90 -20.04
CA PRO A 454 5.68 -16.78 -20.93
C PRO A 454 4.74 -15.60 -20.63
N MET A 455 5.22 -14.35 -20.68
CA MET A 455 4.36 -13.18 -20.42
C MET A 455 3.16 -13.07 -21.37
N ALA A 456 3.26 -13.61 -22.60
CA ALA A 456 2.15 -13.73 -23.55
C ALA A 456 0.94 -14.55 -23.03
N ALA A 457 1.09 -15.31 -21.93
CA ALA A 457 0.00 -15.98 -21.24
C ALA A 457 -0.99 -15.00 -20.58
N LEU A 458 -0.51 -13.80 -20.19
CA LEU A 458 -1.32 -12.76 -19.52
C LEU A 458 -2.46 -12.23 -20.40
N ASP A 459 -2.27 -12.18 -21.72
CA ASP A 459 -3.30 -11.78 -22.69
C ASP A 459 -4.44 -12.82 -22.83
N GLY A 460 -4.32 -13.97 -22.15
CA GLY A 460 -5.26 -15.09 -22.20
C GLY A 460 -4.99 -16.08 -23.34
N ARG A 461 -3.80 -16.02 -23.96
CA ARG A 461 -3.35 -16.99 -24.98
C ARG A 461 -3.13 -18.36 -24.35
N GLU A 462 -3.27 -19.42 -25.13
CA GLU A 462 -2.87 -20.77 -24.69
C GLU A 462 -1.36 -20.93 -24.88
N THR A 463 -0.63 -21.01 -23.79
CA THR A 463 0.83 -21.23 -23.77
C THR A 463 1.18 -22.33 -22.79
N GLU A 464 2.11 -23.22 -23.15
CA GLU A 464 2.69 -24.16 -22.21
C GLU A 464 3.54 -23.45 -21.13
N PHE A 465 3.75 -24.13 -20.00
CA PHE A 465 4.55 -23.64 -18.88
C PHE A 465 5.69 -24.61 -18.55
N TYR A 466 6.84 -24.07 -18.15
CA TYR A 466 8.01 -24.87 -17.81
C TYR A 466 7.99 -25.18 -16.32
N LYS A 467 7.88 -26.46 -15.93
CA LYS A 467 7.83 -26.88 -14.53
C LYS A 467 9.22 -27.26 -14.03
N LEU A 468 9.71 -26.56 -13.00
CA LEU A 468 10.96 -26.91 -12.33
C LEU A 468 10.69 -28.09 -11.38
N ALA A 469 10.97 -29.32 -11.83
CA ALA A 469 10.53 -30.55 -11.16
C ALA A 469 11.07 -30.70 -9.73
N GLU A 470 12.33 -30.30 -9.50
CA GLU A 470 13.04 -30.40 -8.22
C GLU A 470 12.43 -29.52 -7.12
N THR A 471 11.76 -28.42 -7.47
CA THR A 471 11.31 -27.35 -6.54
C THR A 471 10.14 -27.74 -5.62
N LYS A 472 9.94 -29.03 -5.34
CA LYS A 472 8.81 -29.57 -4.57
C LYS A 472 8.86 -29.08 -3.11
N GLY A 473 7.91 -28.24 -2.72
CA GLY A 473 7.82 -27.69 -1.37
C GLY A 473 8.62 -26.40 -1.18
N CYS A 474 8.92 -25.67 -2.26
CA CYS A 474 9.54 -24.35 -2.17
C CYS A 474 8.68 -23.36 -1.36
N GLN A 475 9.36 -22.46 -0.66
CA GLN A 475 8.74 -21.48 0.24
C GLN A 475 8.64 -20.09 -0.39
N SER A 476 9.73 -19.65 -1.02
CA SER A 476 9.87 -18.36 -1.69
C SER A 476 10.71 -18.50 -2.96
N ILE A 477 10.53 -17.56 -3.88
CA ILE A 477 11.39 -17.32 -5.04
C ILE A 477 11.86 -15.86 -5.06
N VAL A 478 13.02 -15.62 -5.67
CA VAL A 478 13.43 -14.27 -6.08
C VAL A 478 14.20 -14.36 -7.40
N SER A 479 13.98 -13.40 -8.28
CA SER A 479 14.71 -13.21 -9.52
C SER A 479 15.66 -12.02 -9.42
N GLY A 480 16.62 -11.92 -10.33
CA GLY A 480 17.54 -10.79 -10.36
C GLY A 480 18.63 -10.94 -11.40
N HIS A 481 19.28 -9.82 -11.68
CA HIS A 481 20.34 -9.76 -12.68
C HIS A 481 21.70 -10.13 -12.09
N VAL A 482 22.51 -10.79 -12.92
CA VAL A 482 23.85 -11.29 -12.60
C VAL A 482 24.78 -11.04 -13.80
N ARG A 483 26.08 -10.85 -13.54
CA ARG A 483 27.10 -10.43 -14.51
C ARG A 483 26.77 -9.07 -15.14
N HIS A 484 26.57 -8.05 -14.30
CA HIS A 484 26.25 -6.68 -14.74
C HIS A 484 25.05 -6.59 -15.71
N GLY A 485 24.02 -7.43 -15.50
CA GLY A 485 22.83 -7.47 -16.37
C GLY A 485 22.86 -8.51 -17.51
N ALA A 486 24.01 -9.13 -17.78
CA ALA A 486 24.15 -10.06 -18.92
C ALA A 486 23.42 -11.42 -18.74
N LEU A 487 23.01 -11.77 -17.52
CA LEU A 487 22.20 -12.96 -17.22
C LEU A 487 21.07 -12.62 -16.24
N THR A 488 19.98 -13.37 -16.34
CA THR A 488 18.89 -13.35 -15.36
C THR A 488 18.90 -14.66 -14.56
N CYS A 489 18.98 -14.57 -13.23
CA CYS A 489 18.92 -15.72 -12.33
C CYS A 489 17.59 -15.78 -11.58
N LEU A 490 17.15 -16.99 -11.28
CA LEU A 490 16.01 -17.30 -10.42
C LEU A 490 16.46 -18.22 -9.30
N CYS A 491 16.33 -17.75 -8.07
CA CYS A 491 16.67 -18.50 -6.86
C CYS A 491 15.38 -18.99 -6.17
N VAL A 492 15.41 -20.22 -5.66
CA VAL A 492 14.23 -20.91 -5.09
C VAL A 492 14.57 -21.47 -3.71
N ALA A 493 13.94 -20.95 -2.65
CA ALA A 493 14.19 -21.39 -1.28
C ALA A 493 13.40 -22.64 -0.89
N MET A 494 14.09 -23.58 -0.24
CA MET A 494 13.62 -24.90 0.17
C MET A 494 14.19 -25.25 1.56
N LYS A 495 13.57 -24.75 2.62
CA LYS A 495 13.98 -24.87 4.03
C LYS A 495 15.38 -24.31 4.30
N ARG A 496 16.40 -25.18 4.25
CA ARG A 496 17.83 -24.83 4.45
C ARG A 496 18.62 -24.89 3.14
N GLN A 497 17.96 -25.02 2.00
CA GLN A 497 18.58 -25.09 0.67
C GLN A 497 18.05 -23.99 -0.24
N VAL A 498 18.88 -23.50 -1.16
CA VAL A 498 18.45 -22.65 -2.27
C VAL A 498 18.92 -23.23 -3.60
N LEU A 499 17.98 -23.50 -4.51
CA LEU A 499 18.28 -23.90 -5.88
C LEU A 499 18.40 -22.66 -6.76
N CYS A 500 19.49 -22.54 -7.50
CA CYS A 500 19.76 -21.40 -8.37
C CYS A 500 19.71 -21.83 -9.84
N TYR A 501 18.87 -21.15 -10.62
CA TYR A 501 18.64 -21.39 -12.04
C TYR A 501 19.03 -20.15 -12.86
N GLU A 502 19.79 -20.37 -13.92
CA GLU A 502 19.98 -19.42 -15.02
C GLU A 502 18.74 -19.49 -15.91
N LEU A 503 18.08 -18.35 -16.13
CA LEU A 503 16.98 -18.23 -17.08
C LEU A 503 17.55 -17.81 -18.45
N ASN A 504 16.93 -18.28 -19.52
CA ASN A 504 17.38 -18.01 -20.88
C ASN A 504 16.27 -18.30 -21.92
N GLN A 505 16.58 -18.04 -23.19
CA GLN A 505 15.67 -18.28 -24.33
C GLN A 505 15.74 -19.72 -24.90
N SER A 506 16.33 -20.68 -24.17
CA SER A 506 16.43 -22.07 -24.63
C SER A 506 15.09 -22.80 -24.66
N LYS A 507 15.03 -23.99 -25.26
CA LYS A 507 13.82 -24.85 -25.29
C LYS A 507 13.27 -25.20 -23.89
N THR A 508 14.10 -25.22 -22.84
CA THR A 508 13.66 -25.44 -21.45
C THR A 508 13.40 -24.13 -20.70
N ARG A 509 13.87 -22.99 -21.22
CA ARG A 509 13.87 -21.66 -20.60
C ARG A 509 14.62 -21.50 -19.27
N HIS A 510 15.23 -22.57 -18.78
CA HIS A 510 16.00 -22.59 -17.54
C HIS A 510 17.10 -23.65 -17.55
N LYS A 511 18.13 -23.44 -16.74
CA LYS A 511 19.25 -24.34 -16.49
C LYS A 511 19.68 -24.22 -15.02
N LYS A 512 19.76 -25.34 -14.28
CA LYS A 512 20.28 -25.32 -12.90
C LYS A 512 21.78 -24.99 -12.94
N ILE A 513 22.22 -24.01 -12.14
CA ILE A 513 23.62 -23.56 -12.09
C ILE A 513 24.30 -23.80 -10.74
N LYS A 514 23.56 -23.73 -9.63
CA LYS A 514 24.11 -23.89 -8.29
C LYS A 514 23.06 -24.42 -7.32
N GLU A 515 23.50 -25.15 -6.31
CA GLU A 515 22.71 -25.55 -5.16
C GLU A 515 23.46 -25.10 -3.91
N ILE A 516 22.76 -24.41 -3.02
CA ILE A 516 23.36 -23.70 -1.89
C ILE A 516 22.78 -24.25 -0.60
N GLN A 517 23.63 -24.77 0.28
CA GLN A 517 23.27 -25.17 1.63
C GLN A 517 23.41 -23.96 2.57
N VAL A 518 22.33 -23.64 3.28
CA VAL A 518 22.22 -22.49 4.19
C VAL A 518 22.38 -22.95 5.64
N GLN A 519 22.97 -22.07 6.48
CA GLN A 519 23.18 -22.33 7.91
C GLN A 519 21.84 -22.51 8.63
N GLY A 520 20.98 -21.48 8.67
CA GLY A 520 19.62 -21.57 9.21
C GLY A 520 18.56 -22.00 8.18
N ASN A 521 17.30 -21.93 8.58
CA ASN A 521 16.19 -21.90 7.63
C ASN A 521 16.20 -20.53 6.91
N VAL A 522 15.91 -20.52 5.60
CA VAL A 522 15.74 -19.28 4.84
C VAL A 522 14.48 -18.56 5.33
N GLN A 523 14.68 -17.38 5.91
CA GLN A 523 13.61 -16.46 6.31
C GLN A 523 13.36 -15.41 5.21
N TRP A 524 14.44 -14.93 4.57
CA TRP A 524 14.39 -13.94 3.50
C TRP A 524 15.49 -14.17 2.45
N MET A 525 15.31 -13.66 1.23
CA MET A 525 16.30 -13.76 0.14
C MET A 525 16.17 -12.62 -0.87
N SER A 526 17.29 -12.13 -1.40
CA SER A 526 17.35 -11.20 -2.55
C SER A 526 18.71 -11.28 -3.27
N ILE A 527 18.83 -10.69 -4.46
CA ILE A 527 20.08 -10.65 -5.23
C ILE A 527 20.65 -9.22 -5.18
N PHE A 528 21.91 -9.13 -4.71
CA PHE A 528 22.64 -7.90 -4.41
C PHE A 528 24.04 -7.96 -5.05
N SER A 529 24.35 -7.05 -5.97
CA SER A 529 25.63 -6.98 -6.68
C SER A 529 26.16 -8.36 -7.14
N ASP A 530 25.45 -9.02 -8.05
CA ASP A 530 25.73 -10.37 -8.59
C ASP A 530 25.74 -11.54 -7.57
N ARG A 531 25.31 -11.31 -6.31
CA ARG A 531 25.34 -12.32 -5.23
C ARG A 531 23.97 -12.50 -4.58
N LEU A 532 23.64 -13.74 -4.21
CA LEU A 532 22.43 -14.05 -3.44
C LEU A 532 22.67 -13.73 -1.96
N CYS A 533 21.93 -12.75 -1.43
CA CYS A 533 21.81 -12.52 0.00
C CYS A 533 20.72 -13.41 0.58
N VAL A 534 21.01 -14.10 1.68
CA VAL A 534 20.07 -14.99 2.39
C VAL A 534 20.01 -14.59 3.86
N GLY A 535 18.81 -14.24 4.33
CA GLY A 535 18.52 -13.99 5.73
C GLY A 535 18.05 -15.26 6.45
N TYR A 536 18.54 -15.45 7.67
CA TYR A 536 18.18 -16.53 8.59
C TYR A 536 18.24 -16.00 10.03
N GLN A 537 17.81 -16.80 11.00
CA GLN A 537 17.74 -16.36 12.39
C GLN A 537 19.12 -15.89 12.89
N SER A 538 19.16 -14.64 13.37
CA SER A 538 20.35 -13.90 13.82
C SER A 538 21.49 -13.75 12.79
N GLY A 539 21.22 -13.80 11.48
CA GLY A 539 22.27 -13.56 10.48
C GLY A 539 21.84 -13.38 9.02
N PHE A 540 22.77 -12.85 8.23
CA PHE A 540 22.65 -12.71 6.77
C PHE A 540 23.97 -13.14 6.10
N LEU A 541 23.88 -13.94 5.04
CA LEU A 541 25.03 -14.44 4.27
C LEU A 541 24.87 -14.07 2.78
N LYS A 542 25.91 -13.51 2.15
CA LYS A 542 25.98 -13.28 0.70
C LYS A 542 26.79 -14.39 0.00
N TYR A 543 26.11 -15.17 -0.83
CA TYR A 543 26.66 -16.28 -1.61
C TYR A 543 26.95 -15.84 -3.07
N PRO A 544 28.13 -16.16 -3.64
CA PRO A 544 28.38 -15.92 -5.06
C PRO A 544 27.51 -16.85 -5.92
N LEU A 545 26.66 -16.26 -6.78
CA LEU A 545 25.83 -17.02 -7.73
C LEU A 545 26.64 -17.59 -8.89
N HIS A 546 27.72 -16.91 -9.26
CA HIS A 546 28.64 -17.33 -10.32
C HIS A 546 30.08 -17.35 -9.81
N GLY A 547 30.90 -18.25 -10.36
CA GLY A 547 32.28 -18.48 -9.93
C GLY A 547 32.40 -19.30 -8.63
N GLU A 548 33.64 -19.65 -8.32
CA GLU A 548 34.03 -20.19 -7.01
C GLU A 548 34.33 -19.06 -6.03
N GLY A 549 34.08 -19.33 -4.75
CA GLY A 549 34.21 -18.36 -3.67
C GLY A 549 33.36 -18.77 -2.48
N SER A 550 33.86 -18.50 -1.28
CA SER A 550 33.11 -18.70 -0.03
C SER A 550 31.91 -17.76 0.06
N PRO A 551 30.85 -18.15 0.80
CA PRO A 551 29.90 -17.18 1.32
C PRO A 551 30.58 -16.25 2.33
N TYR A 552 30.14 -15.00 2.39
CA TYR A 552 30.57 -14.06 3.43
C TYR A 552 29.39 -13.60 4.29
N SER A 553 29.64 -13.40 5.58
CA SER A 553 28.65 -12.89 6.53
C SER A 553 28.51 -11.38 6.40
N LEU A 554 27.29 -10.87 6.56
CA LEU A 554 27.03 -9.44 6.77
C LEU A 554 27.01 -9.06 8.26
N LEU A 555 27.29 -10.00 9.17
CA LEU A 555 27.65 -9.74 10.56
C LEU A 555 29.03 -10.33 10.84
N HIS A 556 30.01 -9.47 11.15
CA HIS A 556 31.38 -9.89 11.45
C HIS A 556 31.45 -10.43 12.90
N PRO A 557 31.94 -11.66 13.16
CA PRO A 557 31.94 -12.24 14.51
C PRO A 557 32.66 -11.39 15.56
N ASP A 558 33.78 -10.78 15.18
CA ASP A 558 34.60 -9.93 16.06
C ASP A 558 33.97 -8.56 16.39
N ASP A 559 32.86 -8.16 15.74
CA ASP A 559 32.19 -6.89 16.04
C ASP A 559 31.29 -7.02 17.28
N HIS A 560 31.89 -6.78 18.45
CA HIS A 560 31.18 -6.85 19.72
C HIS A 560 29.98 -5.87 19.81
N THR A 561 29.94 -4.80 19.01
CA THR A 561 28.81 -3.84 19.01
C THR A 561 27.52 -4.41 18.40
N LEU A 562 27.64 -5.50 17.64
CA LEU A 562 26.53 -6.25 17.02
C LEU A 562 26.25 -7.59 17.73
N SER A 563 27.06 -7.98 18.72
CA SER A 563 26.98 -9.28 19.41
C SER A 563 25.62 -9.58 20.05
N PHE A 564 24.85 -8.55 20.41
CA PHE A 564 23.49 -8.69 20.97
C PHE A 564 22.52 -9.43 20.03
N ILE A 565 22.73 -9.35 18.71
CA ILE A 565 21.93 -10.05 17.68
C ILE A 565 22.12 -11.57 17.79
N SER A 566 23.31 -12.03 18.20
CA SER A 566 23.61 -13.45 18.43
C SER A 566 23.25 -13.91 19.84
N GLN A 567 23.24 -13.01 20.83
CA GLN A 567 22.85 -13.32 22.21
C GLN A 567 21.34 -13.51 22.36
N GLN A 568 20.52 -12.72 21.65
CA GLN A 568 19.07 -12.84 21.62
C GLN A 568 18.62 -13.27 20.22
N PRO A 569 18.07 -14.48 20.03
CA PRO A 569 17.68 -14.97 18.71
C PRO A 569 16.59 -14.08 18.11
N THR A 570 16.88 -13.53 16.93
CA THR A 570 16.03 -12.55 16.23
C THR A 570 15.85 -12.94 14.77
N ASP A 571 14.67 -12.72 14.20
CA ASP A 571 14.37 -13.19 12.86
C ASP A 571 14.79 -12.15 11.81
N ALA A 572 15.42 -12.61 10.73
CA ALA A 572 15.84 -11.80 9.60
C ALA A 572 14.65 -11.50 8.68
N ILE A 573 14.16 -10.26 8.67
CA ILE A 573 12.95 -9.87 7.92
C ILE A 573 13.30 -9.41 6.50
N CYS A 574 14.29 -8.54 6.35
CA CYS A 574 14.85 -8.16 5.04
C CYS A 574 16.26 -7.57 5.18
N ALA A 575 16.96 -7.43 4.06
CA ALA A 575 18.12 -6.55 3.96
C ALA A 575 17.92 -5.55 2.81
N VAL A 576 18.72 -4.47 2.82
CA VAL A 576 18.75 -3.42 1.78
C VAL A 576 20.21 -3.14 1.42
N GLU A 577 20.55 -3.18 0.13
CA GLU A 577 21.83 -2.71 -0.42
C GLU A 577 21.70 -1.20 -0.67
N ILE A 578 22.24 -0.37 0.24
CA ILE A 578 22.18 1.09 0.15
C ILE A 578 23.27 1.59 -0.81
N SER A 579 24.45 0.96 -0.73
CA SER A 579 25.51 1.08 -1.71
C SER A 579 26.30 -0.23 -1.77
N ASN A 580 27.24 -0.34 -2.71
CA ASN A 580 28.18 -1.46 -2.73
C ASN A 580 29.05 -1.57 -1.45
N LYS A 581 29.13 -0.50 -0.65
CA LYS A 581 29.89 -0.41 0.61
C LYS A 581 29.04 -0.54 1.88
N GLU A 582 27.72 -0.37 1.81
CA GLU A 582 26.85 -0.27 2.99
C GLU A 582 25.50 -0.94 2.80
N TYR A 583 25.08 -1.69 3.81
CA TYR A 583 23.85 -2.47 3.85
C TYR A 583 23.08 -2.19 5.14
N LEU A 584 21.75 -2.17 5.05
CA LEU A 584 20.86 -2.17 6.20
C LEU A 584 20.29 -3.58 6.39
N LEU A 585 20.46 -4.16 7.57
CA LEU A 585 19.94 -5.46 7.97
C LEU A 585 18.76 -5.27 8.92
N CYS A 586 17.57 -5.71 8.54
CA CYS A 586 16.35 -5.55 9.33
C CYS A 586 16.01 -6.87 10.05
N PHE A 587 16.17 -6.87 11.37
CA PHE A 587 15.77 -7.95 12.26
C PHE A 587 14.41 -7.63 12.91
N SER A 588 13.75 -8.63 13.48
CA SER A 588 12.45 -8.46 14.15
C SER A 588 12.44 -7.54 15.38
N SER A 589 13.61 -7.16 15.90
CA SER A 589 13.76 -6.22 17.02
C SER A 589 14.29 -4.83 16.63
N VAL A 590 15.12 -4.73 15.59
CA VAL A 590 15.88 -3.51 15.22
C VAL A 590 16.41 -3.60 13.78
N GLY A 591 16.68 -2.46 13.14
CA GLY A 591 17.47 -2.37 11.92
C GLY A 591 18.90 -1.84 12.17
N VAL A 592 19.92 -2.55 11.69
CA VAL A 592 21.35 -2.18 11.88
C VAL A 592 22.04 -1.93 10.54
N TYR A 593 22.93 -0.94 10.50
CA TYR A 593 23.74 -0.61 9.32
C TYR A 593 25.13 -1.24 9.42
N VAL A 594 25.55 -1.91 8.36
CA VAL A 594 26.84 -2.61 8.26
C VAL A 594 27.58 -2.25 6.97
N ASP A 595 28.90 -2.27 7.03
CA ASP A 595 29.78 -2.11 5.88
C ASP A 595 29.85 -3.40 5.03
N CYS A 596 30.64 -3.36 3.95
CA CYS A 596 30.88 -4.53 3.10
C CYS A 596 31.71 -5.66 3.76
N GLN A 597 32.26 -5.45 4.96
CA GLN A 597 32.92 -6.47 5.79
C GLN A 597 31.99 -7.07 6.84
N GLY A 598 30.77 -6.54 7.00
CA GLY A 598 29.81 -6.93 8.04
C GLY A 598 30.07 -6.28 9.41
N ARG A 599 30.89 -5.23 9.48
CA ARG A 599 31.12 -4.41 10.68
C ARG A 599 30.14 -3.24 10.71
N ARG A 600 29.80 -2.73 11.89
CA ARG A 600 28.85 -1.63 12.07
C ARG A 600 29.30 -0.35 11.36
N SER A 601 28.52 0.15 10.40
CA SER A 601 28.86 1.38 9.65
C SER A 601 28.30 2.67 10.27
N ARG A 602 27.20 2.58 11.04
CA ARG A 602 26.55 3.74 11.67
C ARG A 602 26.28 3.51 13.15
N GLN A 603 26.36 4.58 13.95
CA GLN A 603 26.01 4.51 15.38
C GLN A 603 24.49 4.48 15.62
N GLN A 604 23.68 5.13 14.78
CA GLN A 604 22.23 5.10 14.89
C GLN A 604 21.64 3.78 14.32
N GLU A 605 20.68 3.21 15.05
CA GLU A 605 19.91 2.02 14.68
C GLU A 605 18.50 2.48 14.20
N LEU A 606 17.86 1.73 13.29
CA LEU A 606 16.45 1.95 12.95
C LEU A 606 15.56 1.24 13.97
N MET A 607 14.64 2.01 14.56
CA MET A 607 13.86 1.57 15.71
C MET A 607 12.40 1.33 15.33
N TRP A 608 11.92 0.11 15.53
CA TRP A 608 10.53 -0.25 15.21
C TRP A 608 9.58 0.21 16.33
N PRO A 609 8.52 1.00 16.05
CA PRO A 609 7.55 1.41 17.07
C PRO A 609 6.72 0.24 17.62
N ALA A 610 6.47 -0.76 16.78
CA ALA A 610 5.79 -2.01 17.11
C ALA A 610 6.45 -3.19 16.40
N THR A 611 6.14 -4.42 16.83
CA THR A 611 6.75 -5.64 16.27
C THR A 611 6.45 -5.77 14.77
N PRO A 612 7.47 -5.80 13.90
CA PRO A 612 7.28 -5.95 12.45
C PRO A 612 6.87 -7.38 12.09
N SER A 613 5.89 -7.49 11.20
CA SER A 613 5.43 -8.74 10.58
C SER A 613 6.09 -9.01 9.22
N SER A 614 6.47 -7.95 8.52
CA SER A 614 7.17 -7.97 7.23
C SER A 614 7.71 -6.57 6.94
N CYS A 615 8.70 -6.49 6.04
CA CYS A 615 9.24 -5.22 5.54
C CYS A 615 9.38 -5.29 4.01
N CYS A 616 9.08 -4.19 3.34
CA CYS A 616 9.25 -4.01 1.90
C CYS A 616 10.13 -2.78 1.63
N TYR A 617 11.00 -2.88 0.62
CA TYR A 617 11.87 -1.77 0.22
C TYR A 617 11.50 -1.31 -1.19
N ASN A 618 11.27 -0.01 -1.35
CA ASN A 618 11.08 0.66 -2.63
C ASN A 618 11.83 2.00 -2.55
N ALA A 619 12.95 2.10 -3.27
CA ALA A 619 14.02 3.04 -2.96
C ALA A 619 13.57 4.52 -3.00
N PRO A 620 13.98 5.37 -2.03
CA PRO A 620 14.86 5.10 -0.87
C PRO A 620 14.13 4.56 0.39
N TYR A 621 12.85 4.20 0.30
CA TYR A 621 11.99 4.02 1.46
C TYR A 621 11.82 2.55 1.89
N LEU A 622 11.97 2.30 3.19
CA LEU A 622 11.62 1.04 3.84
C LEU A 622 10.23 1.16 4.48
N SER A 623 9.30 0.30 4.06
CA SER A 623 7.95 0.18 4.65
C SER A 623 7.89 -1.02 5.59
N VAL A 624 7.59 -0.77 6.86
CA VAL A 624 7.62 -1.73 7.97
C VAL A 624 6.18 -2.00 8.43
N TYR A 625 5.70 -3.23 8.29
CA TYR A 625 4.30 -3.58 8.52
C TYR A 625 4.08 -4.16 9.93
N SER A 626 3.36 -3.45 10.80
CA SER A 626 2.92 -3.94 12.11
C SER A 626 1.45 -4.41 12.09
N GLU A 627 0.90 -4.87 13.21
CA GLU A 627 -0.53 -5.24 13.29
C GLU A 627 -1.47 -4.02 13.08
N ASN A 628 -1.09 -2.83 13.57
CA ASN A 628 -1.98 -1.66 13.62
C ASN A 628 -1.64 -0.55 12.62
N ALA A 629 -0.42 -0.55 12.05
CA ALA A 629 0.05 0.50 11.15
C ALA A 629 1.20 0.03 10.24
N ILE A 630 1.46 0.77 9.17
CA ILE A 630 2.69 0.67 8.37
C ILE A 630 3.55 1.90 8.64
N ASP A 631 4.78 1.71 9.08
CA ASP A 631 5.75 2.79 9.34
C ASP A 631 6.77 2.87 8.21
N ILE A 632 7.02 4.08 7.71
CA ILE A 632 7.90 4.33 6.56
C ILE A 632 9.12 5.12 7.00
N PHE A 633 10.30 4.59 6.67
CA PHE A 633 11.61 5.17 6.99
C PHE A 633 12.37 5.46 5.69
N ASP A 634 13.15 6.54 5.65
CA ASP A 634 14.19 6.71 4.63
C ASP A 634 15.48 6.04 5.11
N VAL A 635 15.98 5.07 4.35
CA VAL A 635 17.19 4.32 4.73
C VAL A 635 18.46 5.17 4.71
N ASN A 636 18.43 6.33 4.03
CA ASN A 636 19.60 7.20 3.92
C ASN A 636 19.70 8.16 5.11
N SER A 637 18.66 8.96 5.37
CA SER A 637 18.62 9.89 6.50
C SER A 637 18.37 9.24 7.86
N MET A 638 17.89 7.98 7.88
CA MET A 638 17.49 7.25 9.09
C MET A 638 16.27 7.86 9.82
N GLU A 639 15.53 8.76 9.17
CA GLU A 639 14.33 9.39 9.73
C GLU A 639 13.07 8.54 9.54
N TRP A 640 12.16 8.63 10.51
CA TRP A 640 10.81 8.03 10.45
C TRP A 640 9.83 9.02 9.80
N ILE A 641 9.58 8.80 8.52
CA ILE A 641 8.99 9.75 7.58
C ILE A 641 7.46 9.83 7.69
N GLN A 642 6.78 8.68 7.74
CA GLN A 642 5.32 8.58 7.72
C GLN A 642 4.83 7.36 8.51
N THR A 643 3.62 7.43 9.05
CA THR A 643 2.86 6.26 9.53
C THR A 643 1.51 6.22 8.84
N ILE A 644 1.11 5.04 8.35
CA ILE A 644 -0.21 4.79 7.73
C ILE A 644 -1.03 3.94 8.72
N PRO A 645 -2.11 4.48 9.33
CA PRO A 645 -2.86 3.82 10.42
C PRO A 645 -3.87 2.78 9.90
N LEU A 646 -3.40 1.84 9.07
CA LEU A 646 -4.18 0.72 8.54
C LEU A 646 -3.86 -0.58 9.29
N LYS A 647 -4.88 -1.18 9.90
CA LYS A 647 -4.76 -2.41 10.70
C LYS A 647 -4.82 -3.65 9.82
N LYS A 648 -4.03 -4.68 10.16
CA LYS A 648 -3.98 -5.99 9.48
C LYS A 648 -3.74 -5.87 7.97
N VAL A 649 -2.83 -4.99 7.58
CA VAL A 649 -2.31 -4.92 6.21
C VAL A 649 -1.15 -5.89 6.05
N ARG A 650 -1.07 -6.51 4.87
CA ARG A 650 0.11 -7.27 4.44
C ARG A 650 0.48 -6.94 2.99
N PRO A 651 1.77 -6.95 2.62
CA PRO A 651 2.19 -6.83 1.24
C PRO A 651 1.78 -8.05 0.40
N LEU A 652 1.72 -7.85 -0.92
CA LEU A 652 1.42 -8.85 -1.93
C LEU A 652 2.56 -9.06 -2.95
N ASN A 653 3.43 -8.07 -3.10
CA ASN A 653 4.73 -8.08 -3.80
C ASN A 653 5.88 -7.71 -2.85
N THR A 654 7.12 -7.92 -3.29
CA THR A 654 8.37 -7.61 -2.56
C THR A 654 8.56 -6.13 -2.24
N GLU A 655 8.16 -5.25 -3.17
CA GLU A 655 8.30 -3.78 -3.07
C GLU A 655 7.19 -3.13 -2.23
N GLY A 656 6.10 -3.86 -1.96
CA GLY A 656 4.98 -3.36 -1.14
C GLY A 656 4.08 -2.33 -1.85
N SER A 657 4.14 -2.18 -3.18
CA SER A 657 3.22 -1.30 -3.91
C SER A 657 1.77 -1.83 -3.92
N LEU A 658 1.57 -3.15 -3.88
CA LEU A 658 0.27 -3.81 -3.71
C LEU A 658 0.14 -4.50 -2.35
N ASN A 659 -0.99 -4.29 -1.69
CA ASN A 659 -1.26 -4.70 -0.32
C ASN A 659 -2.68 -5.26 -0.16
N LEU A 660 -2.91 -6.12 0.83
CA LEU A 660 -4.24 -6.60 1.21
C LEU A 660 -4.60 -6.11 2.61
N LEU A 661 -5.76 -5.44 2.74
CA LEU A 661 -6.29 -4.91 3.99
C LEU A 661 -7.29 -5.90 4.61
N GLY A 662 -6.93 -6.52 5.74
CA GLY A 662 -7.71 -7.56 6.42
C GLY A 662 -8.76 -7.06 7.42
N LEU A 663 -9.71 -6.24 6.95
CA LEU A 663 -10.88 -5.78 7.72
C LEU A 663 -12.15 -6.57 7.35
N GLU A 664 -13.32 -6.18 7.89
CA GLU A 664 -14.63 -6.80 7.56
C GLU A 664 -14.89 -6.84 6.04
N THR A 665 -14.57 -5.75 5.34
CA THR A 665 -14.37 -5.74 3.89
C THR A 665 -12.88 -5.91 3.59
N VAL A 666 -12.49 -7.03 2.95
CA VAL A 666 -11.12 -7.21 2.46
C VAL A 666 -10.93 -6.34 1.21
N ARG A 667 -9.98 -5.40 1.24
CA ARG A 667 -9.68 -4.48 0.13
C ARG A 667 -8.28 -4.69 -0.43
N LEU A 668 -8.13 -4.52 -1.75
CA LEU A 668 -6.83 -4.46 -2.42
C LEU A 668 -6.35 -3.00 -2.40
N ILE A 669 -5.23 -2.74 -1.76
CA ILE A 669 -4.70 -1.38 -1.55
C ILE A 669 -3.43 -1.18 -2.38
N TYR A 670 -3.42 -0.14 -3.22
CA TYR A 670 -2.24 0.36 -3.92
C TYR A 670 -1.63 1.53 -3.13
N PHE A 671 -0.32 1.50 -2.90
CA PHE A 671 0.41 2.60 -2.29
C PHE A 671 0.97 3.52 -3.39
N LYS A 672 0.19 4.53 -3.80
CA LYS A 672 0.65 5.56 -4.73
C LYS A 672 1.78 6.37 -4.09
N ASN A 673 2.97 6.37 -4.68
CA ASN A 673 4.06 7.27 -4.29
C ASN A 673 3.75 8.71 -4.74
N LYS A 674 3.77 9.68 -3.81
CA LYS A 674 3.59 11.13 -4.09
C LYS A 674 4.79 11.75 -4.82
N MET A 675 5.97 11.12 -4.73
CA MET A 675 7.26 11.63 -5.21
C MET A 675 7.68 11.04 -6.57
N ALA A 676 6.89 10.14 -7.16
CA ALA A 676 7.13 9.61 -8.50
C ALA A 676 6.58 10.56 -9.59
N GLU A 677 7.24 10.60 -10.75
CA GLU A 677 6.82 11.46 -11.88
C GLU A 677 5.51 11.00 -12.57
N GLY A 678 4.98 9.82 -12.21
CA GLY A 678 3.70 9.30 -12.71
C GLY A 678 3.19 8.09 -11.90
N ASP A 679 1.94 7.70 -12.14
CA ASP A 679 1.29 6.61 -11.41
C ASP A 679 1.61 5.25 -12.06
N GLU A 680 2.19 4.33 -11.28
CA GLU A 680 2.50 2.95 -11.68
C GLU A 680 1.24 2.17 -12.10
N LEU A 681 0.08 2.52 -11.51
CA LEU A 681 -1.23 1.93 -11.78
C LEU A 681 -2.32 3.00 -11.81
N VAL A 682 -3.09 3.05 -12.89
CA VAL A 682 -4.28 3.90 -13.01
C VAL A 682 -5.40 3.32 -12.16
N VAL A 683 -5.61 3.89 -10.97
CA VAL A 683 -6.70 3.49 -10.08
C VAL A 683 -8.03 4.08 -10.55
N PRO A 684 -9.06 3.25 -10.87
CA PRO A 684 -10.39 3.75 -11.22
C PRO A 684 -11.13 4.28 -9.99
N GLU A 685 -12.19 5.06 -10.19
CA GLU A 685 -13.10 5.44 -9.11
C GLU A 685 -13.83 4.19 -8.56
N THR A 686 -13.49 3.78 -7.34
CA THR A 686 -14.14 2.65 -6.65
C THR A 686 -15.35 3.12 -5.85
N SER A 687 -16.34 2.23 -5.69
CA SER A 687 -17.53 2.51 -4.88
C SER A 687 -18.04 1.23 -4.20
N ASP A 688 -18.16 1.24 -2.88
CA ASP A 688 -18.59 0.10 -2.05
C ASP A 688 -19.96 -0.50 -2.45
N ASN A 689 -20.79 0.27 -3.17
CA ASN A 689 -22.13 -0.10 -3.61
C ASN A 689 -22.25 -0.32 -5.14
N SER A 690 -21.15 -0.65 -5.83
CA SER A 690 -21.11 -0.73 -7.31
C SER A 690 -22.09 -1.75 -7.92
N ARG A 691 -22.49 -2.77 -7.15
CA ARG A 691 -23.31 -3.92 -7.60
C ARG A 691 -22.71 -4.69 -8.79
N LYS A 692 -21.40 -4.56 -9.03
CA LYS A 692 -20.70 -5.32 -10.05
C LYS A 692 -20.63 -6.80 -9.68
N GLN A 693 -20.78 -7.68 -10.67
CA GLN A 693 -20.66 -9.12 -10.51
C GLN A 693 -19.70 -9.71 -11.56
N MET A 694 -19.04 -10.81 -11.22
CA MET A 694 -18.06 -11.47 -12.09
C MET A 694 -18.76 -12.41 -13.08
N VAL A 695 -19.16 -11.88 -14.23
CA VAL A 695 -19.87 -12.63 -15.27
C VAL A 695 -18.87 -13.29 -16.22
N ARG A 696 -18.94 -14.62 -16.41
CA ARG A 696 -18.09 -15.34 -17.38
C ARG A 696 -18.46 -14.98 -18.83
N ASN A 697 -17.45 -14.80 -19.68
CA ASN A 697 -17.65 -14.59 -21.11
C ASN A 697 -18.10 -15.90 -21.80
N ILE A 698 -19.22 -15.85 -22.52
CA ILE A 698 -19.82 -16.99 -23.23
C ILE A 698 -18.85 -17.57 -24.27
N ASN A 699 -18.14 -16.71 -25.01
CA ASN A 699 -17.27 -17.10 -26.12
C ASN A 699 -15.87 -17.50 -25.66
N ASN A 700 -15.46 -17.16 -24.43
CA ASN A 700 -14.16 -17.54 -23.87
C ASN A 700 -14.26 -17.84 -22.37
N LYS A 701 -14.25 -19.14 -22.02
CA LYS A 701 -14.38 -19.65 -20.64
C LYS A 701 -13.28 -19.15 -19.68
N ARG A 702 -12.16 -18.60 -20.18
CA ARG A 702 -11.07 -18.01 -19.39
C ARG A 702 -11.21 -16.51 -19.15
N ARG A 703 -12.10 -15.82 -19.88
CA ARG A 703 -12.37 -14.38 -19.72
C ARG A 703 -13.66 -14.16 -18.93
N TYR A 704 -13.67 -13.12 -18.12
CA TYR A 704 -14.79 -12.69 -17.29
C TYR A 704 -14.89 -11.16 -17.36
N SER A 705 -16.09 -10.63 -17.23
CA SER A 705 -16.38 -9.19 -17.15
C SER A 705 -16.92 -8.87 -15.75
N PHE A 706 -16.35 -7.89 -15.07
CA PHE A 706 -16.78 -7.48 -13.73
C PHE A 706 -17.71 -6.26 -13.81
N ARG A 707 -19.00 -6.51 -14.02
CA ARG A 707 -19.99 -5.46 -14.35
C ARG A 707 -21.32 -5.72 -13.66
N VAL A 708 -22.13 -4.66 -13.52
CA VAL A 708 -23.52 -4.81 -13.05
C VAL A 708 -24.26 -5.76 -14.00
N PRO A 709 -24.96 -6.80 -13.50
CA PRO A 709 -25.75 -7.71 -14.34
C PRO A 709 -26.78 -6.95 -15.18
N GLU A 710 -27.09 -7.42 -16.39
CA GLU A 710 -28.05 -6.73 -17.26
C GLU A 710 -29.46 -6.68 -16.64
N GLU A 711 -29.86 -7.71 -15.89
CA GLU A 711 -31.11 -7.70 -15.13
C GLU A 711 -31.15 -6.60 -14.06
N GLU A 712 -30.07 -6.45 -13.29
CA GLU A 712 -29.97 -5.41 -12.26
C GLU A 712 -29.82 -4.00 -12.88
N ARG A 713 -29.08 -3.87 -13.98
CA ARG A 713 -29.00 -2.65 -14.80
C ARG A 713 -30.37 -2.27 -15.36
N MET A 714 -31.15 -3.23 -15.82
CA MET A 714 -32.53 -3.03 -16.28
C MET A 714 -33.46 -2.69 -15.11
N GLN A 715 -33.27 -3.28 -13.93
CA GLN A 715 -34.03 -2.95 -12.72
C GLN A 715 -33.72 -1.53 -12.21
N GLN A 716 -32.44 -1.13 -12.19
CA GLN A 716 -32.01 0.24 -11.92
C GLN A 716 -32.61 1.23 -12.94
N ARG A 717 -32.60 0.89 -14.23
CA ARG A 717 -33.25 1.71 -15.26
C ARG A 717 -34.76 1.80 -15.03
N ARG A 718 -35.42 0.70 -14.64
CA ARG A 718 -36.86 0.67 -14.28
C ARG A 718 -37.18 1.47 -13.01
N SER A 719 -36.29 1.54 -12.02
CA SER A 719 -36.50 2.39 -10.83
C SER A 719 -36.23 3.86 -11.12
N MET A 720 -35.15 4.19 -11.80
CA MET A 720 -34.86 5.55 -12.27
C MET A 720 -35.91 6.09 -13.24
N LEU A 721 -36.63 5.24 -13.98
CA LEU A 721 -37.77 5.64 -14.83
C LEU A 721 -39.10 5.83 -14.05
N ARG A 722 -39.20 5.36 -12.79
CA ARG A 722 -40.35 5.62 -11.90
C ARG A 722 -40.21 6.94 -11.14
N ASP A 723 -38.98 7.32 -10.83
CA ASP A 723 -38.60 8.57 -10.19
C ASP A 723 -38.55 9.72 -11.24
N PRO A 724 -39.36 10.79 -11.12
CA PRO A 724 -39.37 11.89 -12.09
C PRO A 724 -38.03 12.64 -12.22
N GLU A 725 -37.28 12.79 -11.13
CA GLU A 725 -36.01 13.54 -11.11
C GLU A 725 -34.88 12.72 -11.74
N MET A 726 -34.81 11.43 -11.41
CA MET A 726 -33.83 10.51 -12.00
C MET A 726 -34.19 10.15 -13.46
N ARG A 727 -35.48 10.16 -13.83
CA ARG A 727 -35.93 10.01 -15.22
C ARG A 727 -35.41 11.14 -16.11
N ASN A 728 -35.42 12.39 -15.63
CA ASN A 728 -34.86 13.52 -16.39
C ASN A 728 -33.35 13.37 -16.62
N LYS A 729 -32.60 12.76 -15.69
CA LYS A 729 -31.17 12.43 -15.88
C LYS A 729 -30.91 11.29 -16.87
N LEU A 730 -31.92 10.50 -17.23
CA LEU A 730 -31.84 9.44 -18.26
C LEU A 730 -32.18 9.92 -19.68
N ILE A 731 -32.71 11.14 -19.83
CA ILE A 731 -32.97 11.76 -21.13
C ILE A 731 -31.73 12.55 -21.52
N SER A 732 -30.88 11.95 -22.36
CA SER A 732 -29.76 12.66 -22.98
C SER A 732 -30.28 13.80 -23.86
N ASN A 733 -29.70 15.00 -23.73
CA ASN A 733 -29.93 16.12 -24.65
C ASN A 733 -29.80 15.67 -26.12
N PRO A 734 -30.59 16.23 -27.06
CA PRO A 734 -30.65 15.74 -28.44
C PRO A 734 -29.30 15.86 -29.16
N THR A 735 -28.72 14.71 -29.51
CA THR A 735 -27.37 14.60 -30.09
C THR A 735 -27.30 14.89 -31.60
N ASN A 736 -28.44 15.06 -32.28
CA ASN A 736 -28.52 15.46 -33.69
C ASN A 736 -29.88 16.10 -34.03
N PHE A 737 -29.95 16.73 -35.21
CA PHE A 737 -31.17 17.39 -35.70
C PHE A 737 -32.39 16.45 -35.85
N ASN A 738 -32.18 15.18 -36.22
CA ASN A 738 -33.27 14.21 -36.38
C ASN A 738 -33.97 13.90 -35.04
N HIS A 739 -33.25 13.96 -33.91
CA HIS A 739 -33.84 13.79 -32.58
C HIS A 739 -34.74 14.98 -32.20
N ILE A 740 -34.43 16.19 -32.65
CA ILE A 740 -35.24 17.40 -32.40
C ILE A 740 -36.56 17.35 -33.18
N ALA A 741 -36.57 16.81 -34.41
CA ALA A 741 -37.74 16.77 -35.28
C ALA A 741 -38.94 16.00 -34.68
N HIS A 742 -38.72 15.09 -33.74
CA HIS A 742 -39.79 14.34 -33.05
C HIS A 742 -40.38 15.04 -31.82
N MET A 743 -39.82 16.17 -31.34
CA MET A 743 -40.31 16.86 -30.13
C MET A 743 -41.49 17.80 -30.38
N GLY A 744 -41.93 17.94 -31.63
CA GLY A 744 -43.03 18.84 -32.01
C GLY A 744 -42.64 20.33 -32.05
N PRO A 745 -43.53 21.20 -32.55
CA PRO A 745 -43.19 22.60 -32.87
C PRO A 745 -43.09 23.55 -31.66
N GLY A 746 -43.19 23.04 -30.41
CA GLY A 746 -43.05 23.83 -29.19
C GLY A 746 -41.61 23.92 -28.69
N ASP A 747 -41.09 22.81 -28.16
CA ASP A 747 -39.90 22.84 -27.30
C ASP A 747 -38.56 22.84 -28.05
N GLY A 748 -38.54 22.40 -29.32
CA GLY A 748 -37.29 22.23 -30.09
C GLY A 748 -36.52 23.53 -30.39
N ILE A 749 -37.19 24.69 -30.34
CA ILE A 749 -36.60 25.99 -30.69
C ILE A 749 -35.88 26.64 -29.50
N GLN A 750 -36.31 26.35 -28.26
CA GLN A 750 -35.68 26.90 -27.06
C GLN A 750 -34.29 26.30 -26.84
N ILE A 751 -34.18 24.97 -27.00
CA ILE A 751 -32.97 24.17 -26.73
C ILE A 751 -31.79 24.56 -27.66
N LEU A 752 -32.07 25.10 -28.84
CA LEU A 752 -31.06 25.56 -29.81
C LEU A 752 -30.25 26.79 -29.37
N LYS A 753 -30.64 27.49 -28.29
CA LYS A 753 -29.90 28.65 -27.77
C LYS A 753 -28.87 28.30 -26.70
N ASP A 754 -29.11 27.24 -25.92
CA ASP A 754 -28.37 26.93 -24.69
C ASP A 754 -27.45 25.70 -24.82
N LEU A 755 -26.93 25.43 -26.02
CA LEU A 755 -25.90 24.41 -26.26
C LEU A 755 -24.48 24.97 -25.99
N PRO A 756 -23.79 24.56 -24.90
CA PRO A 756 -22.44 25.01 -24.65
C PRO A 756 -21.45 24.34 -25.61
N MET A 757 -20.73 25.13 -26.42
CA MET A 757 -19.55 24.65 -27.13
C MET A 757 -18.48 24.20 -26.13
N GLN A 758 -18.15 22.91 -26.14
CA GLN A 758 -16.98 22.41 -25.40
C GLN A 758 -15.69 23.01 -25.97
N ARG A 759 -15.12 23.99 -25.26
CA ARG A 759 -13.72 24.39 -25.42
C ARG A 759 -12.86 23.58 -24.44
N SER A 760 -11.96 22.76 -24.97
CA SER A 760 -10.88 22.17 -24.17
C SER A 760 -9.86 23.26 -23.80
N PRO A 761 -9.41 23.36 -22.54
CA PRO A 761 -8.56 24.46 -22.08
C PRO A 761 -7.06 24.16 -22.23
N TYR A 762 -6.53 24.17 -23.45
CA TYR A 762 -5.08 24.36 -23.70
C TYR A 762 -4.81 24.94 -25.10
N GLN A 763 -4.63 26.27 -25.20
CA GLN A 763 -3.60 26.95 -26.02
C GLN A 763 -3.76 28.48 -25.98
N PHE A 764 -2.62 29.19 -25.94
CA PHE A 764 -2.44 30.62 -26.14
C PHE A 764 -1.52 30.83 -27.38
N PRO A 765 -1.42 32.03 -27.99
CA PRO A 765 -2.55 32.78 -28.55
C PRO A 765 -2.20 33.52 -29.88
N HIS A 766 -3.03 33.42 -30.93
CA HIS A 766 -2.97 34.40 -32.02
C HIS A 766 -4.35 34.81 -32.55
N HIS A 767 -4.45 36.08 -32.96
CA HIS A 767 -5.69 36.80 -33.27
C HIS A 767 -5.95 36.90 -34.79
N HIS A 768 -7.22 36.70 -35.17
CA HIS A 768 -7.92 37.37 -36.29
C HIS A 768 -7.42 37.13 -37.75
N SER A 769 -8.27 37.14 -38.79
CA SER A 769 -9.75 37.28 -38.84
C SER A 769 -10.37 36.83 -40.17
N ARG A 770 -11.51 36.13 -40.08
CA ARG A 770 -12.75 36.21 -40.90
C ARG A 770 -12.65 36.53 -42.42
N LEU A 771 -13.25 35.68 -43.28
CA LEU A 771 -14.60 35.90 -43.85
C LEU A 771 -15.07 34.82 -44.87
N ILE A 772 -16.40 34.71 -45.03
CA ILE A 772 -17.16 34.11 -46.16
C ILE A 772 -17.17 32.56 -46.25
N SER A 773 -18.14 32.02 -47.01
CA SER A 773 -18.79 30.72 -46.85
C SER A 773 -18.71 29.77 -48.07
N SER A 774 -19.08 28.51 -47.84
CA SER A 774 -19.37 27.43 -48.82
C SER A 774 -20.48 27.82 -49.84
N PRO A 775 -20.77 27.03 -50.92
CA PRO A 775 -20.66 25.57 -51.11
C PRO A 775 -19.72 25.16 -52.30
N SER A 776 -19.74 23.99 -52.96
CA SER A 776 -20.64 22.81 -52.97
C SER A 776 -19.97 21.51 -53.52
N ASN A 777 -20.47 20.36 -53.06
CA ASN A 777 -20.73 19.10 -53.79
C ASN A 777 -19.65 18.32 -54.61
N PHE A 778 -19.64 17.01 -54.32
CA PHE A 778 -19.37 15.83 -55.18
C PHE A 778 -17.93 15.25 -55.40
N GLU A 779 -17.84 13.98 -55.00
CA GLU A 779 -17.17 12.80 -55.60
C GLU A 779 -15.65 12.71 -55.89
N HIS A 780 -15.03 11.71 -55.22
CA HIS A 780 -14.02 10.74 -55.68
C HIS A 780 -12.94 11.13 -56.71
N ILE A 781 -11.66 11.00 -56.32
CA ILE A 781 -10.76 9.91 -56.80
C ILE A 781 -9.47 9.80 -55.95
N TYR A 782 -8.78 8.66 -56.05
CA TYR A 782 -7.56 8.29 -55.31
C TYR A 782 -6.26 8.85 -55.94
N HIS A 783 -5.15 8.75 -55.17
CA HIS A 783 -3.74 8.93 -55.55
C HIS A 783 -3.19 10.36 -55.76
N MET A 784 -2.36 10.81 -54.80
CA MET A 784 -0.94 11.06 -55.08
C MET A 784 -0.09 10.99 -53.79
N THR A 785 1.24 10.87 -53.95
CA THR A 785 2.21 10.60 -52.87
C THR A 785 3.09 11.80 -52.53
N VAL A 786 3.91 11.64 -51.48
CA VAL A 786 4.68 12.68 -50.77
C VAL A 786 5.58 13.56 -51.66
N ASN A 787 6.02 13.08 -52.83
CA ASN A 787 6.98 13.76 -53.71
C ASN A 787 6.37 14.86 -54.61
N SER A 788 5.31 15.54 -54.17
CA SER A 788 4.66 16.62 -54.94
C SER A 788 4.67 18.00 -54.25
N ALA A 789 5.24 18.11 -53.04
CA ALA A 789 5.34 19.37 -52.30
C ALA A 789 6.58 20.23 -52.66
N GLU A 790 7.64 19.64 -53.21
CA GLU A 790 8.96 20.29 -53.38
C GLU A 790 9.06 21.30 -54.54
N LYS A 791 7.94 21.78 -55.10
CA LYS A 791 7.94 22.61 -56.34
C LYS A 791 7.29 23.99 -56.25
N PHE A 792 7.14 24.53 -55.03
CA PHE A 792 6.59 25.87 -54.80
C PHE A 792 7.48 26.84 -54.01
N LEU A 793 8.70 26.44 -53.62
CA LEU A 793 9.62 27.28 -52.84
C LEU A 793 11.04 27.32 -53.45
N SER A 794 11.16 27.94 -54.62
CA SER A 794 12.46 28.41 -55.13
C SER A 794 12.33 29.56 -56.13
N TYR A 795 12.62 30.78 -55.68
CA TYR A 795 13.75 31.56 -56.24
C TYR A 795 14.15 32.73 -55.34
N ASP A 796 15.41 33.18 -55.51
CA ASP A 796 16.04 34.34 -54.89
C ASP A 796 15.41 35.69 -55.41
N SER A 797 15.78 36.91 -54.99
CA SER A 797 17.12 37.36 -54.58
C SER A 797 17.20 38.81 -54.03
N ILE A 798 18.44 39.23 -53.73
CA ILE A 798 18.99 40.60 -53.59
C ILE A 798 18.81 41.32 -52.23
N ASN A 799 19.92 41.32 -51.46
CA ASN A 799 20.30 42.36 -50.49
C ASN A 799 21.05 43.51 -51.21
N PRO A 800 21.13 44.72 -50.62
CA PRO A 800 22.34 45.10 -49.86
C PRO A 800 21.99 45.76 -48.50
N ALA A 801 22.89 45.94 -47.53
CA ALA A 801 24.34 46.19 -47.62
C ALA A 801 25.17 45.65 -46.40
N PHE A 802 26.46 45.38 -46.65
CA PHE A 802 27.68 45.36 -45.79
C PHE A 802 27.51 45.44 -44.24
N SER A 803 28.06 44.57 -43.36
CA SER A 803 29.36 43.83 -43.29
C SER A 803 30.59 44.71 -42.97
N PRO A 804 31.73 44.19 -42.43
CA PRO A 804 32.04 42.86 -41.85
C PRO A 804 32.84 42.86 -40.50
N PRO A 805 33.05 41.69 -39.84
CA PRO A 805 34.11 41.45 -38.82
C PRO A 805 35.46 41.05 -39.49
N PRO A 806 36.65 40.97 -38.82
CA PRO A 806 37.05 39.75 -38.03
C PRO A 806 38.26 39.85 -37.03
N ARG A 807 38.74 38.68 -36.52
CA ARG A 807 40.13 38.35 -36.04
C ARG A 807 40.63 38.94 -34.69
N SER A 808 41.62 38.36 -33.96
CA SER A 808 42.40 37.09 -34.10
C SER A 808 43.17 36.65 -32.82
N VAL A 809 43.40 35.32 -32.67
CA VAL A 809 44.65 34.55 -32.31
C VAL A 809 45.77 35.31 -31.55
N LEU A 810 46.39 34.84 -30.44
CA LEU A 810 47.07 33.55 -30.10
C LEU A 810 46.50 32.83 -28.83
N GLY A 811 46.99 31.69 -28.30
CA GLY A 811 48.06 30.73 -28.71
C GLY A 811 48.20 29.50 -27.78
N THR A 812 48.86 28.43 -28.27
CA THR A 812 49.19 27.12 -27.61
C THR A 812 50.38 27.22 -26.63
N PRO A 813 50.78 26.17 -25.83
CA PRO A 813 50.53 24.71 -25.93
C PRO A 813 49.97 24.06 -24.64
N ASP A 814 49.80 22.74 -24.44
CA ASP A 814 49.42 21.51 -25.21
C ASP A 814 49.47 20.36 -24.14
N PHE A 815 49.03 19.09 -24.26
CA PHE A 815 48.36 18.19 -25.23
C PHE A 815 47.72 17.05 -24.38
N MET A 816 47.37 15.78 -24.69
CA MET A 816 47.13 14.80 -25.80
C MET A 816 46.36 13.63 -25.08
N THR A 817 45.49 12.74 -25.58
CA THR A 817 44.71 12.46 -26.82
C THR A 817 43.71 11.32 -26.47
N LEU A 818 42.75 10.81 -27.27
CA LEU A 818 42.39 11.00 -28.70
C LEU A 818 40.87 10.83 -28.94
N ARG A 819 40.41 11.43 -30.04
CA ARG A 819 39.11 11.41 -30.74
C ARG A 819 39.01 10.21 -31.74
N ASN A 820 38.02 9.96 -32.62
CA ASN A 820 36.57 10.23 -32.77
C ASN A 820 36.00 9.27 -33.88
N LEU A 821 34.77 9.54 -34.36
CA LEU A 821 34.03 8.84 -35.42
C LEU A 821 34.64 8.89 -36.86
N ARG A 822 34.04 8.07 -37.74
CA ARG A 822 34.14 7.94 -39.23
C ARG A 822 33.56 9.21 -39.97
N PRO A 823 33.50 9.35 -41.34
CA PRO A 823 33.64 8.36 -42.44
C PRO A 823 34.30 8.80 -43.81
N GLN A 824 34.37 7.85 -44.78
CA GLN A 824 34.40 8.00 -46.27
C GLN A 824 35.56 8.82 -46.94
N GLU A 825 35.96 8.65 -48.22
CA GLU A 825 35.66 7.68 -49.31
C GLU A 825 36.78 7.68 -50.38
N SER A 826 37.14 6.54 -51.02
CA SER A 826 37.63 6.50 -52.43
C SER A 826 37.78 5.07 -53.02
N ARG A 827 37.56 4.98 -54.34
CA ARG A 827 37.68 3.84 -55.32
C ARG A 827 38.89 2.90 -55.06
N THR A 828 38.86 1.58 -55.29
CA THR A 828 38.67 0.80 -56.56
C THR A 828 38.52 -0.72 -56.27
N VAL A 829 38.13 -1.73 -57.10
CA VAL A 829 37.51 -1.94 -58.44
C VAL A 829 37.15 -3.47 -58.58
N PHE A 830 36.23 -3.85 -59.50
CA PHE A 830 35.68 -5.22 -59.79
C PHE A 830 34.88 -5.87 -58.63
N SER A 831 33.64 -6.37 -58.77
CA SER A 831 33.02 -7.35 -59.71
C SER A 831 33.51 -8.80 -59.50
N GLY A 832 32.66 -9.82 -59.31
CA GLY A 832 31.19 -9.91 -59.11
C GLY A 832 30.67 -11.33 -59.36
N SER A 833 29.44 -11.67 -58.93
CA SER A 833 28.45 -12.63 -59.53
C SER A 833 28.87 -14.04 -60.06
N VAL A 834 28.14 -15.17 -59.95
CA VAL A 834 26.79 -15.50 -59.42
C VAL A 834 26.58 -17.06 -59.44
N SER A 835 25.61 -17.57 -58.66
CA SER A 835 24.87 -18.86 -58.82
C SER A 835 25.43 -20.25 -58.43
N ILE A 836 24.44 -21.11 -58.15
CA ILE A 836 24.43 -22.54 -57.75
C ILE A 836 24.15 -23.45 -58.97
N PRO A 837 24.70 -24.68 -59.03
CA PRO A 837 23.82 -25.86 -59.23
C PRO A 837 24.23 -27.09 -58.38
N SER A 838 23.53 -28.22 -58.54
CA SER A 838 23.57 -29.40 -57.65
C SER A 838 23.66 -30.76 -58.40
N ILE A 839 23.60 -31.88 -57.65
CA ILE A 839 23.05 -33.22 -58.03
C ILE A 839 23.99 -34.39 -58.50
N THR A 840 24.31 -35.27 -57.52
CA THR A 840 24.25 -36.78 -57.52
C THR A 840 25.35 -37.75 -58.04
N LYS A 841 25.52 -38.84 -57.23
CA LYS A 841 25.83 -40.28 -57.55
C LYS A 841 27.29 -40.67 -57.97
N SER A 842 27.83 -41.88 -57.70
CA SER A 842 27.42 -43.03 -56.83
C SER A 842 28.47 -44.18 -56.72
N ARG A 843 28.42 -44.99 -55.63
CA ARG A 843 29.06 -46.34 -55.42
C ARG A 843 30.61 -46.36 -55.31
N THR A 844 31.31 -47.39 -54.78
CA THR A 844 31.01 -48.83 -54.54
C THR A 844 31.73 -49.43 -53.30
N GLU A 845 31.25 -50.56 -52.77
CA GLU A 845 31.93 -51.51 -51.84
C GLU A 845 32.64 -52.65 -52.64
N PRO A 846 33.49 -53.58 -52.11
CA PRO A 846 33.20 -54.47 -50.95
C PRO A 846 34.37 -55.09 -50.08
N GLY A 847 34.04 -55.62 -48.89
CA GLY A 847 34.31 -57.04 -48.52
C GLY A 847 35.49 -57.53 -47.64
N ARG A 848 35.14 -58.23 -46.53
CA ARG A 848 35.81 -59.40 -45.85
C ARG A 848 37.08 -59.18 -44.99
N SER A 849 37.44 -60.01 -43.98
CA SER A 849 36.73 -60.98 -43.09
C SER A 849 37.69 -61.55 -41.97
N MET A 850 37.12 -62.30 -41.00
CA MET A 850 37.77 -63.17 -39.97
C MET A 850 38.27 -62.48 -38.67
N SER A 851 38.33 -63.08 -37.46
CA SER A 851 37.64 -64.19 -36.73
C SER A 851 38.30 -64.32 -35.33
N ALA A 852 37.68 -64.73 -34.21
CA ALA A 852 36.27 -64.95 -33.82
C ALA A 852 36.07 -64.35 -32.38
N SER A 853 35.78 -64.95 -31.21
CA SER A 853 35.12 -66.16 -30.64
C SER A 853 35.24 -66.03 -29.09
N SER A 854 34.40 -66.48 -28.15
CA SER A 854 33.00 -67.01 -28.07
C SER A 854 32.64 -67.09 -26.55
N GLY A 855 31.40 -67.21 -26.06
CA GLY A 855 30.07 -67.21 -26.69
C GLY A 855 28.97 -67.81 -25.78
N LEU A 856 27.69 -67.70 -26.22
CA LEU A 856 26.50 -68.50 -25.81
C LEU A 856 25.96 -68.31 -24.36
N ALA A 857 24.65 -68.42 -24.05
CA ALA A 857 23.33 -68.39 -24.73
C ALA A 857 22.24 -68.24 -23.62
N ALA A 858 20.92 -68.04 -23.76
CA ALA A 858 19.88 -67.91 -24.82
C ALA A 858 18.84 -66.85 -24.31
N ARG A 859 17.85 -66.26 -25.02
CA ARG A 859 16.83 -66.65 -26.03
C ARG A 859 15.66 -67.52 -25.52
N SER A 860 14.37 -67.27 -25.84
CA SER A 860 13.68 -66.13 -26.52
C SER A 860 12.14 -66.32 -26.57
N SER A 861 11.41 -65.34 -27.14
CA SER A 861 10.02 -65.42 -27.70
C SER A 861 8.84 -65.21 -26.70
N ALA A 862 7.63 -64.73 -27.06
CA ALA A 862 7.12 -64.19 -28.35
C ALA A 862 5.96 -63.16 -28.15
N GLN A 863 5.27 -62.75 -29.23
CA GLN A 863 4.28 -61.66 -29.27
C GLN A 863 2.80 -62.11 -29.23
N ASN A 864 1.92 -61.14 -28.96
CA ASN A 864 0.51 -60.99 -29.39
C ASN A 864 -0.60 -61.90 -28.84
N GLY A 865 -1.71 -61.25 -28.46
CA GLY A 865 -3.05 -61.81 -28.21
C GLY A 865 -4.05 -60.65 -27.97
N SER A 866 -5.29 -60.76 -28.45
CA SER A 866 -6.23 -59.61 -28.50
C SER A 866 -7.71 -59.99 -28.39
N ALA A 867 -8.54 -59.06 -27.88
CA ALA A 867 -9.98 -59.18 -27.60
C ALA A 867 -10.30 -60.10 -26.38
N LEU A 868 -11.43 -59.98 -25.66
CA LEU A 868 -12.75 -59.40 -25.96
C LEU A 868 -13.33 -58.52 -24.81
N ARG A 869 -14.58 -58.06 -25.00
CA ARG A 869 -15.50 -57.38 -24.04
C ARG A 869 -15.70 -58.18 -22.72
N ARG A 870 -16.28 -57.68 -21.62
CA ARG A 870 -17.40 -56.70 -21.45
C ARG A 870 -17.47 -56.11 -20.02
N GLU A 871 -18.39 -55.16 -19.77
CA GLU A 871 -18.60 -54.48 -18.47
C GLU A 871 -19.36 -55.34 -17.42
N PHE A 872 -19.14 -55.11 -16.10
CA PHE A 872 -20.10 -54.40 -15.21
C PHE A 872 -19.71 -54.38 -13.70
N SER A 873 -20.27 -53.36 -13.04
CA SER A 873 -20.20 -52.86 -11.64
C SER A 873 -20.32 -53.81 -10.43
N GLY A 874 -20.06 -53.23 -9.24
CA GLY A 874 -20.32 -53.80 -7.90
C GLY A 874 -19.01 -53.98 -7.09
N GLY A 875 -18.94 -53.76 -5.78
CA GLY A 875 -19.97 -53.46 -4.78
C GLY A 875 -19.80 -54.36 -3.54
N SER A 876 -18.89 -54.00 -2.61
CA SER A 876 -19.22 -53.52 -1.25
C SER A 876 -19.49 -54.62 -0.19
N TYR A 877 -19.18 -54.31 1.07
CA TYR A 877 -19.34 -55.15 2.29
C TYR A 877 -18.41 -56.38 2.38
N GLY A 878 -17.98 -56.85 3.56
CA GLY A 878 -18.16 -56.34 4.94
C GLY A 878 -17.57 -57.29 6.01
N ALA A 879 -17.78 -56.98 7.31
CA ALA A 879 -17.38 -57.73 8.53
C ALA A 879 -15.84 -57.82 8.81
N LYS A 880 -15.30 -57.37 9.96
CA LYS A 880 -15.48 -57.70 11.40
C LYS A 880 -14.74 -58.98 11.87
N ARG A 881 -13.61 -58.84 12.59
CA ARG A 881 -13.42 -59.32 13.99
C ARG A 881 -12.04 -58.98 14.61
N GLN A 882 -12.08 -58.96 15.95
CA GLN A 882 -11.18 -58.44 16.99
C GLN A 882 -10.03 -59.42 17.41
N PRO A 883 -9.19 -59.19 18.46
CA PRO A 883 -7.73 -59.27 18.34
C PRO A 883 -7.01 -60.10 19.45
N MET A 884 -5.81 -59.66 19.89
CA MET A 884 -4.89 -60.20 20.92
C MET A 884 -3.89 -61.26 20.38
N ALA A 885 -2.64 -61.40 20.87
CA ALA A 885 -1.97 -60.82 22.05
C ALA A 885 -0.45 -60.50 21.80
N SER A 886 0.20 -59.86 22.78
CA SER A 886 1.66 -59.60 22.91
C SER A 886 2.37 -60.81 23.61
N PRO A 887 3.63 -60.81 24.17
CA PRO A 887 4.45 -59.70 24.75
C PRO A 887 6.01 -59.75 24.65
N SER A 888 6.66 -58.76 25.31
CA SER A 888 7.81 -58.87 26.24
C SER A 888 9.26 -58.39 25.90
N ASP A 889 9.83 -57.76 26.95
CA ASP A 889 11.22 -57.58 27.43
C ASP A 889 12.25 -56.72 26.63
N GLY A 890 13.14 -55.92 27.25
CA GLY A 890 13.38 -55.57 28.67
C GLY A 890 14.29 -54.31 28.80
N SER A 891 14.18 -53.44 29.82
CA SER A 891 14.70 -53.56 31.22
C SER A 891 16.22 -53.32 31.32
N LEU A 892 16.83 -52.47 32.18
CA LEU A 892 16.45 -51.63 33.36
C LEU A 892 17.08 -50.20 33.20
N SER A 893 17.39 -49.27 34.12
CA SER A 893 17.22 -48.86 35.55
C SER A 893 17.77 -47.39 35.65
N SER A 894 17.78 -46.53 36.68
CA SER A 894 17.17 -46.29 38.03
C SER A 894 17.59 -44.83 38.44
N GLY A 895 17.09 -44.05 39.41
CA GLY A 895 16.20 -44.25 40.58
C GLY A 895 16.97 -43.91 41.89
N GLY A 896 16.47 -43.16 42.91
CA GLY A 896 15.17 -42.50 43.14
C GLY A 896 15.17 -40.96 42.94
N LEU A 897 14.76 -40.10 43.90
CA LEU A 897 14.34 -40.30 45.31
C LEU A 897 13.48 -39.11 45.85
N ASP A 898 12.68 -39.35 46.91
CA ASP A 898 12.10 -38.51 48.01
C ASP A 898 11.75 -37.00 47.85
N GLN A 899 10.62 -36.46 48.37
CA GLN A 899 9.43 -37.04 49.05
C GLN A 899 8.24 -36.03 49.12
N GLY A 900 7.00 -36.52 49.31
CA GLY A 900 5.76 -35.75 49.69
C GLY A 900 4.92 -35.17 48.52
N SER A 901 3.71 -35.65 48.15
CA SER A 901 2.39 -35.79 48.85
C SER A 901 1.54 -34.48 48.80
N ASP A 902 0.23 -34.46 48.49
CA ASP A 902 -0.80 -35.51 48.35
C ASP A 902 -1.84 -35.22 47.22
N ALA A 903 -2.76 -36.17 46.99
CA ALA A 903 -3.86 -36.17 46.01
C ALA A 903 -5.26 -36.17 46.73
N PRO A 904 -6.45 -36.54 46.17
CA PRO A 904 -6.80 -36.95 44.79
C PRO A 904 -8.17 -36.46 44.23
N THR A 905 -8.40 -36.77 42.93
CA THR A 905 -9.65 -37.15 42.19
C THR A 905 -11.06 -36.66 42.58
N ARG A 906 -11.91 -36.47 41.55
CA ARG A 906 -13.21 -37.14 41.24
C ARG A 906 -14.16 -36.16 40.51
N ASP A 907 -15.08 -36.53 39.62
CA ASP A 907 -15.26 -37.70 38.73
C ASP A 907 -16.43 -37.37 37.75
N TYR A 908 -16.46 -37.98 36.55
CA TYR A 908 -17.56 -37.93 35.55
C TYR A 908 -17.89 -36.51 34.95
N GLU A 909 -18.50 -36.39 33.77
CA GLU A 909 -18.89 -37.39 32.77
C GLU A 909 -18.57 -36.96 31.32
N ARG A 910 -18.97 -37.79 30.36
CA ARG A 910 -18.60 -37.82 28.95
C ARG A 910 -19.85 -37.59 28.10
N GLU A 911 -19.75 -36.87 26.98
CA GLU A 911 -20.04 -37.36 25.61
C GLU A 911 -20.11 -36.25 24.56
N ASP A 912 -20.07 -36.68 23.29
CA ASP A 912 -19.83 -35.87 22.10
C ASP A 912 -21.13 -35.53 21.32
N SER A 913 -20.94 -34.75 20.25
CA SER A 913 -21.70 -34.77 18.98
C SER A 913 -22.88 -33.82 18.78
N ASP A 914 -22.65 -32.96 17.79
CA ASP A 914 -23.53 -32.58 16.68
C ASP A 914 -24.81 -31.72 16.86
N SER A 915 -24.87 -30.75 15.95
CA SER A 915 -26.03 -29.94 15.54
C SER A 915 -26.78 -30.65 14.39
N PRO A 916 -27.80 -30.07 13.71
CA PRO A 916 -28.52 -28.80 13.96
C PRO A 916 -30.06 -28.96 13.94
N ARG A 917 -30.83 -27.85 14.03
CA ARG A 917 -31.86 -27.43 13.04
C ARG A 917 -32.71 -26.21 13.47
N HIS A 918 -32.97 -25.35 12.47
CA HIS A 918 -34.19 -24.57 12.19
C HIS A 918 -35.00 -23.80 13.27
N SER A 919 -35.03 -22.46 13.05
CA SER A 919 -36.26 -21.67 12.79
C SER A 919 -37.16 -21.16 13.93
N THR A 920 -36.91 -19.90 14.29
CA THR A 920 -37.86 -18.75 14.27
C THR A 920 -39.24 -18.78 14.96
N ALA A 921 -39.47 -17.68 15.72
CA ALA A 921 -40.69 -16.84 15.80
C ALA A 921 -41.59 -16.93 17.06
N SER A 922 -42.33 -15.84 17.29
CA SER A 922 -43.27 -15.54 18.40
C SER A 922 -42.57 -15.27 19.75
N ASN A 923 -42.63 -14.10 20.41
CA ASN A 923 -43.52 -12.92 20.41
C ASN A 923 -44.86 -13.11 21.16
N SER A 924 -45.31 -12.05 21.86
CA SER A 924 -46.45 -11.97 22.82
C SER A 924 -46.28 -12.79 24.12
N SER A 925 -46.78 -12.38 25.30
CA SER A 925 -47.28 -11.07 25.78
C SER A 925 -47.58 -11.11 27.29
N ASN A 926 -47.50 -9.96 27.99
CA ASN A 926 -48.33 -9.55 29.16
C ASN A 926 -48.32 -10.44 30.43
N LEU A 927 -48.58 -9.97 31.66
CA LEU A 927 -48.76 -8.64 32.27
C LEU A 927 -48.58 -8.84 33.80
N SER A 928 -48.04 -7.86 34.54
CA SER A 928 -48.46 -7.51 35.93
C SER A 928 -47.56 -6.44 36.58
N SER A 929 -48.13 -5.70 37.53
CA SER A 929 -47.49 -4.71 38.42
C SER A 929 -48.42 -4.48 39.62
N PRO A 930 -48.01 -3.70 40.64
CA PRO A 930 -46.80 -3.75 41.46
C PRO A 930 -47.15 -4.34 42.86
N PRO A 931 -46.33 -4.19 43.93
CA PRO A 931 -46.47 -2.98 44.78
C PRO A 931 -45.16 -2.47 45.41
N SER A 932 -45.29 -1.47 46.29
CA SER A 932 -44.27 -0.89 47.17
C SER A 932 -44.98 -0.44 48.47
N PRO A 933 -44.32 0.18 49.46
CA PRO A 933 -42.98 -0.05 50.05
C PRO A 933 -43.07 -0.38 51.57
N VAL A 934 -42.00 -0.88 52.21
CA VAL A 934 -41.91 -0.93 53.70
C VAL A 934 -40.50 -0.61 54.21
N SER A 935 -40.45 0.23 55.25
CA SER A 935 -39.33 0.52 56.16
C SER A 935 -39.93 1.22 57.40
N PRO A 936 -39.23 1.46 58.53
CA PRO A 936 -37.88 1.04 58.93
C PRO A 936 -37.84 0.36 60.32
N HIS A 937 -36.66 -0.03 60.83
CA HIS A 937 -36.39 -0.11 62.28
C HIS A 937 -34.94 0.27 62.62
N LYS A 938 -34.70 0.79 63.82
CA LYS A 938 -33.41 1.28 64.35
C LYS A 938 -32.93 0.45 65.54
N THR A 939 -31.60 0.41 65.76
CA THR A 939 -31.03 0.55 67.12
C THR A 939 -29.57 1.01 67.10
N LYS A 940 -29.26 2.06 67.89
CA LYS A 940 -28.11 2.26 68.82
C LYS A 940 -26.66 1.88 68.41
N SER A 941 -25.60 2.58 68.86
CA SER A 941 -25.44 3.88 69.56
C SER A 941 -23.94 4.19 69.82
N LEU A 942 -23.66 5.42 70.28
CA LEU A 942 -22.42 5.90 70.91
C LEU A 942 -21.29 6.37 69.97
N SER A 943 -20.43 7.19 70.57
CA SER A 943 -19.61 8.24 69.98
C SER A 943 -18.35 8.47 70.82
N LEU A 944 -17.27 8.95 70.21
CA LEU A 944 -16.29 9.79 70.89
C LEU A 944 -15.50 10.63 69.88
N GLU A 945 -15.26 11.88 70.24
CA GLU A 945 -14.49 12.86 69.47
C GLU A 945 -13.04 12.90 69.96
N SER A 946 -12.13 13.27 69.07
CA SER A 946 -10.90 13.97 69.44
C SER A 946 -10.50 14.88 68.28
N SER A 947 -10.55 16.19 68.50
CA SER A 947 -10.04 17.18 67.55
C SER A 947 -8.51 17.19 67.54
N ASP A 948 -7.90 17.73 66.49
CA ASP A 948 -7.18 19.00 66.66
C ASP A 948 -6.95 19.72 65.33
N HIS A 949 -6.98 21.06 65.40
CA HIS A 949 -6.74 21.98 64.29
C HIS A 949 -5.40 22.69 64.51
N VAL A 950 -4.50 22.66 63.53
CA VAL A 950 -3.47 23.69 63.37
C VAL A 950 -3.40 24.09 61.90
N SER A 951 -3.43 25.40 61.65
CA SER A 951 -3.26 26.04 60.34
C SER A 951 -2.06 26.98 60.46
N TRP A 952 -1.16 26.95 59.47
CA TRP A 952 -0.14 27.96 59.22
C TRP A 952 0.14 28.04 57.71
N ASP A 953 0.33 29.26 57.20
CA ASP A 953 0.66 29.54 55.80
C ASP A 953 2.15 29.31 55.50
N SER A 954 2.46 28.73 54.33
CA SER A 954 3.65 28.99 53.48
C SER A 954 3.51 28.25 52.14
#